data_AF-A0A094KNQ6-F1
#
_entry.id   AF-A0A094KNQ6-F1
#
_cell.length_a   1.000
_cell.length_b   1.000
_cell.length_c   1.000
_cell.angle_alpha   90.00
_cell.angle_beta   90.00
_cell.angle_gamma   90.00
#
_symmetry.space_group_name_H-M   'P 1'
#
loop_
_entity.id
_entity.type
_entity.pdbx_description
1 polymer ?
#
loop_
_entity_poly.entity_id
_entity_poly.type
_entity_poly.pdbx_seq_one_letter_code
_entity_poly.pdbx_strand_id
1 'polypeptide(L)'
;MNSSEQSVKGQTVIADAVTGEDFQRRPSAYQLRRLKGDLGNDAWDGPPFHALYAGIAARYHLVNGQVTLAFAVRDSSYLLDYAQHSLSSGSLLPDWPAITDHIIVTARKYQQSHSEKFIGLAMSADLAGRCPDLCARIWLELDIIPIVLRKAEENVTAFLTGRRFFGPNQAPIPEIGSQGVVEVDAAFHVKLTRLLDYERTVGPATWSAVNKFANDLKNRRVKIAFFSATPQGGGVALMRHALVRCAKVLGVDLKWYAPKPRPGVFRITKNNHNILQGVAPPSTRFTPEERDVVRDWVHESADRFWFKQVGPSAPEWIEKHASLFPHLPLLPWFQKNGPLVRPIEGGADVIIIDDPQLPFLIPLIKKRTPDRPVIYRSHIQIRSDLAATPGTPQAEAWELLWESIKQADLFISHPVRAFVPKNVPPSTVGYMPASTDWLDGLNKPMSDWITSYYGRIFNSQCREQYMPTIQFPEEEYITQIARFDPSKGICDVLSSYDKFHRLLSDARPDLHPPKLLICGHGSVDDPDGTIVYDTALGYVDLHLKHLKHLICIVRIGPSDQMLNALLSKAKIALQLSTREGFEVKVSEALHKGIPVIATLSGGIPLQIQHGKNGFLVDVGDTHAVAEHLFQLWTDQELYDSMSAYASTSVSDEVSTPQPGGSFGVVAVALVGMVVDRSTPPSPVTGSLSRPPPRNSKDQRSVLPAADREAISTLVGRSVSASSAFSSLSAASSTEDFLQAKTESLAADIAANNKIKDAFYEARERRAIAENDFKEAVGKTEVELAAAERELVVIKRQKKIIIDDMDEVMPKHQTVGDAYIETITNRIMAATGHQKAEPFKQKVFRHDVLAYYGAERTIDDGSIEKYCHLTGWHPARDVKCAHIVPKSLQSDELAYLFGVRETMLAEPRNGLVLNHTVEGALDNGEIVFVPDKPTPGSDIVWRCVLINKSHAPKLVTSGTRWGDVDGKELKFLTANRPARRYLYLRYVITCIYQRRMGNSEMLDQALRRTDVQGYMWATPGPYLRKSMLVALARKVSDTFLPEAFYGTSTFTDADGCPDRGAEAEEDLAMGLGIRVRDAFDEARERRRADEETGGESDEDEDEA
;
A
#
# COMPACT_ATOMS: atom_id res chain seq x y z
N MET A 1 10.21 18.50 -46.16
CA MET A 1 10.44 17.80 -47.45
C MET A 1 10.01 16.34 -47.28
N ASN A 2 9.50 15.75 -48.35
CA ASN A 2 8.71 14.51 -48.39
C ASN A 2 9.12 13.35 -47.47
N SER A 3 8.08 12.76 -46.91
CA SER A 3 7.96 11.46 -46.25
C SER A 3 8.77 10.34 -46.91
N SER A 4 9.63 9.71 -46.11
CA SER A 4 10.01 8.31 -46.30
C SER A 4 10.08 7.66 -44.94
N GLU A 5 8.93 7.14 -44.47
CA GLU A 5 8.89 6.12 -43.43
C GLU A 5 9.73 4.94 -43.92
N GLN A 6 10.91 4.75 -43.32
CA GLN A 6 11.65 3.52 -43.46
C GLN A 6 10.87 2.40 -42.76
N SER A 7 10.12 1.67 -43.58
CA SER A 7 9.67 0.31 -43.36
C SER A 7 10.71 -0.51 -42.58
N VAL A 8 10.43 -0.78 -41.30
CA VAL A 8 11.12 -1.82 -40.54
C VAL A 8 10.69 -3.16 -41.11
N LYS A 9 11.48 -3.66 -42.07
CA LYS A 9 11.41 -5.04 -42.55
C LYS A 9 11.92 -5.98 -41.45
N GLY A 10 10.97 -6.54 -40.73
CA GLY A 10 11.15 -7.64 -39.79
C GLY A 10 9.84 -8.40 -39.63
N GLN A 11 9.21 -8.80 -40.75
CA GLN A 11 8.09 -9.74 -40.72
C GLN A 11 8.65 -11.12 -40.38
N THR A 12 8.71 -11.44 -39.08
CA THR A 12 8.72 -12.82 -38.62
C THR A 12 7.34 -13.40 -38.93
N VAL A 13 7.32 -14.51 -39.67
CA VAL A 13 6.12 -15.23 -40.11
C VAL A 13 5.21 -15.49 -38.90
N ILE A 14 4.04 -14.86 -38.89
CA ILE A 14 3.00 -15.06 -37.88
C ILE A 14 2.48 -16.50 -38.04
N ALA A 15 2.40 -17.26 -36.95
CA ALA A 15 1.87 -18.62 -36.97
C ALA A 15 0.42 -18.64 -37.49
N ASP A 16 0.18 -19.38 -38.58
CA ASP A 16 -0.99 -19.33 -39.47
C ASP A 16 -2.30 -19.96 -38.95
N ALA A 17 -2.56 -19.97 -37.64
CA ALA A 17 -3.88 -20.39 -37.13
C ALA A 17 -4.18 -19.81 -35.73
N VAL A 18 -4.57 -18.53 -35.67
CA VAL A 18 -5.21 -17.98 -34.47
C VAL A 18 -6.69 -18.35 -34.51
N THR A 19 -7.11 -19.27 -33.66
CA THR A 19 -8.53 -19.56 -33.41
C THR A 19 -8.90 -19.12 -32.00
N GLY A 20 -9.99 -18.38 -31.87
CA GLY A 20 -10.34 -17.79 -30.58
C GLY A 20 -11.42 -16.72 -30.63
N GLU A 21 -11.85 -16.30 -29.45
CA GLU A 21 -12.81 -15.21 -29.26
C GLU A 21 -12.04 -13.90 -29.08
N ASP A 22 -12.22 -12.97 -30.01
CA ASP A 22 -11.68 -11.61 -29.93
C ASP A 22 -12.49 -10.75 -28.93
N PHE A 23 -11.86 -9.66 -28.46
CA PHE A 23 -12.49 -8.61 -27.67
C PHE A 23 -13.80 -8.12 -28.31
N GLN A 24 -14.86 -8.02 -27.52
CA GLN A 24 -16.19 -7.68 -28.02
C GLN A 24 -16.62 -6.25 -27.72
N ARG A 25 -16.00 -5.60 -26.73
CA ARG A 25 -16.34 -4.22 -26.37
C ARG A 25 -16.03 -3.29 -27.54
N ARG A 26 -16.96 -2.38 -27.81
CA ARG A 26 -16.80 -1.37 -28.86
C ARG A 26 -16.83 0.02 -28.26
N PRO A 27 -15.79 0.85 -28.48
CA PRO A 27 -15.81 2.24 -28.08
C PRO A 27 -16.76 3.04 -29.00
N SER A 28 -17.21 4.21 -28.54
CA SER A 28 -18.04 5.09 -29.36
C SER A 28 -17.28 5.57 -30.59
N ALA A 29 -17.76 5.18 -31.78
CA ALA A 29 -17.16 5.59 -33.06
C ALA A 29 -17.15 7.13 -33.24
N TYR A 30 -18.13 7.82 -32.65
CA TYR A 30 -18.19 9.28 -32.65
C TYR A 30 -17.08 9.90 -31.81
N GLN A 31 -16.89 9.41 -30.57
CA GLN A 31 -15.81 9.87 -29.70
C GLN A 31 -14.44 9.60 -30.32
N LEU A 32 -14.24 8.40 -30.86
CA LEU A 32 -12.98 8.05 -31.54
C LEU A 32 -12.71 8.94 -32.76
N ARG A 33 -13.73 9.23 -33.57
CA ARG A 33 -13.56 10.12 -34.74
C ARG A 33 -13.15 11.52 -34.31
N ARG A 34 -13.74 12.06 -33.26
CA ARG A 34 -13.37 13.37 -32.72
C ARG A 34 -11.94 13.38 -32.16
N LEU A 35 -11.58 12.34 -31.40
CA LEU A 35 -10.24 12.20 -30.80
C LEU A 35 -9.14 11.99 -31.84
N LYS A 36 -9.40 11.20 -32.90
CA LYS A 36 -8.41 10.87 -33.94
C LYS A 36 -8.40 11.85 -35.11
N GLY A 37 -9.55 12.45 -35.43
CA GLY A 37 -9.74 13.32 -36.59
C GLY A 37 -9.44 14.79 -36.33
N ASP A 38 -9.89 15.35 -35.19
CA ASP A 38 -9.82 16.80 -34.95
C ASP A 38 -8.57 17.24 -34.17
N LEU A 39 -7.97 16.34 -33.39
CA LEU A 39 -6.86 16.65 -32.47
C LEU A 39 -5.51 16.05 -32.92
N GLY A 40 -5.50 14.98 -33.73
CA GLY A 40 -4.29 14.21 -34.01
C GLY A 40 -3.91 13.24 -32.88
N ASN A 41 -3.14 12.20 -33.20
CA ASN A 41 -2.82 11.10 -32.25
C ASN A 41 -1.90 11.54 -31.10
N ASP A 42 -1.10 12.58 -31.33
CA ASP A 42 -0.01 12.98 -30.43
C ASP A 42 -0.33 14.26 -29.66
N ALA A 43 -1.49 14.87 -29.92
CA ALA A 43 -1.87 16.11 -29.29
C ALA A 43 -2.26 15.96 -27.82
N TRP A 44 -1.84 16.95 -27.04
CA TRP A 44 -2.11 17.03 -25.61
C TRP A 44 -3.48 17.62 -25.29
N ASP A 45 -4.18 18.13 -26.31
CA ASP A 45 -5.56 18.57 -26.16
C ASP A 45 -6.54 17.40 -26.30
N GLY A 46 -7.63 17.45 -25.54
CA GLY A 46 -8.59 16.36 -25.38
C GLY A 46 -8.73 15.81 -23.95
N PRO A 47 -9.78 15.01 -23.68
CA PRO A 47 -9.99 14.41 -22.37
C PRO A 47 -8.91 13.36 -22.06
N PRO A 48 -8.53 13.20 -20.77
CA PRO A 48 -7.64 12.12 -20.36
C PRO A 48 -8.30 10.77 -20.64
N PHE A 49 -7.48 9.78 -21.04
CA PHE A 49 -7.99 8.45 -21.34
C PHE A 49 -8.30 7.68 -20.06
N HIS A 50 -9.33 6.82 -20.09
CA HIS A 50 -9.65 5.96 -18.95
C HIS A 50 -8.50 4.97 -18.68
N ALA A 51 -8.16 4.85 -17.40
CA ALA A 51 -7.15 3.93 -16.90
C ALA A 51 -7.78 2.56 -16.62
N LEU A 52 -7.22 1.51 -17.22
CA LEU A 52 -7.69 0.14 -17.09
C LEU A 52 -6.62 -0.80 -16.54
N TYR A 53 -7.04 -2.00 -16.17
CA TYR A 53 -6.16 -3.08 -15.75
C TYR A 53 -6.42 -4.31 -16.62
N ALA A 54 -5.38 -5.09 -16.86
CA ALA A 54 -5.48 -6.34 -17.60
C ALA A 54 -4.92 -7.51 -16.79
N GLY A 55 -5.37 -8.72 -17.08
CA GLY A 55 -4.68 -9.93 -16.70
C GLY A 55 -4.52 -10.87 -17.89
N ILE A 56 -3.50 -11.71 -17.82
CA ILE A 56 -3.24 -12.77 -18.82
C ILE A 56 -3.06 -14.10 -18.09
N ALA A 57 -3.83 -15.09 -18.52
CA ALA A 57 -3.64 -16.49 -18.16
C ALA A 57 -3.22 -17.28 -19.40
N ALA A 58 -2.35 -18.27 -19.20
CA ALA A 58 -1.91 -19.18 -20.26
C ALA A 58 -2.18 -20.63 -19.86
N ARG A 59 -2.76 -21.41 -20.77
CA ARG A 59 -2.91 -22.85 -20.67
C ARG A 59 -2.06 -23.52 -21.74
N TYR A 60 -1.25 -24.49 -21.33
CA TYR A 60 -0.30 -25.17 -22.22
C TYR A 60 -0.79 -26.58 -22.54
N HIS A 61 -0.95 -26.87 -23.83
CA HIS A 61 -1.33 -28.19 -24.32
C HIS A 61 -0.06 -28.90 -24.82
N LEU A 62 0.58 -29.64 -23.92
CA LEU A 62 1.90 -30.27 -24.16
C LEU A 62 1.88 -31.35 -25.26
N VAL A 63 0.71 -31.88 -25.61
CA VAL A 63 0.56 -32.97 -26.59
C VAL A 63 0.63 -32.47 -28.04
N ASN A 64 0.24 -31.23 -28.29
CA ASN A 64 0.17 -30.63 -29.63
C ASN A 64 0.94 -29.31 -29.75
N GLY A 65 1.71 -28.92 -28.74
CA GLY A 65 2.50 -27.68 -28.73
C GLY A 65 1.65 -26.39 -28.70
N GLN A 66 0.34 -26.51 -28.48
CA GLN A 66 -0.59 -25.38 -28.51
C GLN A 66 -0.60 -24.63 -27.18
N VAL A 67 -0.67 -23.30 -27.23
CA VAL A 67 -0.82 -22.43 -26.07
C VAL A 67 -2.07 -21.60 -26.22
N THR A 68 -2.96 -21.68 -25.24
CA THR A 68 -4.18 -20.88 -25.17
C THR A 68 -3.96 -19.74 -24.20
N LEU A 69 -4.04 -18.51 -24.69
CA LEU A 69 -3.96 -17.28 -23.91
C LEU A 69 -5.35 -16.73 -23.66
N ALA A 70 -5.64 -16.32 -22.43
CA ALA A 70 -6.85 -15.61 -22.06
C ALA A 70 -6.49 -14.23 -21.51
N PHE A 71 -7.05 -13.18 -22.12
CA PHE A 71 -6.96 -11.80 -21.68
C PHE A 71 -8.26 -11.42 -20.99
N ALA A 72 -8.17 -10.70 -19.87
CA ALA A 72 -9.32 -10.08 -19.25
C ALA A 72 -9.01 -8.62 -18.94
N VAL A 73 -9.91 -7.72 -19.32
CA VAL A 73 -9.78 -6.27 -19.20
C VAL A 73 -10.79 -5.77 -18.19
N ARG A 74 -10.35 -4.93 -17.26
CA ARG A 74 -11.15 -4.47 -16.11
C ARG A 74 -10.93 -3.00 -15.84
N ASP A 75 -11.94 -2.34 -15.27
CA ASP A 75 -11.76 -1.09 -14.56
C ASP A 75 -11.50 -1.35 -13.06
N SER A 76 -11.76 -0.36 -12.19
CA SER A 76 -11.62 -0.54 -10.75
C SER A 76 -12.54 -1.61 -10.16
N SER A 77 -13.71 -1.85 -10.75
CA SER A 77 -14.82 -2.59 -10.14
C SER A 77 -15.26 -3.80 -10.97
N TYR A 78 -15.37 -3.65 -12.28
CA TYR A 78 -16.03 -4.59 -13.18
C TYR A 78 -15.07 -5.25 -14.17
N LEU A 79 -15.49 -6.39 -14.70
CA LEU A 79 -14.90 -6.97 -15.92
C LEU A 79 -15.54 -6.26 -17.11
N LEU A 80 -14.71 -5.66 -17.96
CA LEU A 80 -15.17 -4.87 -19.10
C LEU A 80 -15.14 -5.65 -20.42
N ASP A 81 -14.12 -6.48 -20.60
CA ASP A 81 -13.93 -7.24 -21.83
C ASP A 81 -13.01 -8.44 -21.60
N TYR A 82 -13.03 -9.39 -22.52
CA TYR A 82 -12.11 -10.54 -22.51
C TYR A 82 -11.82 -11.01 -23.94
N ALA A 83 -10.71 -11.70 -24.10
CA ALA A 83 -10.36 -12.38 -25.35
C ALA A 83 -9.65 -13.69 -25.05
N GLN A 84 -9.84 -14.70 -25.89
CA GLN A 84 -9.14 -15.96 -25.81
C GLN A 84 -8.50 -16.26 -27.16
N HIS A 85 -7.18 -16.42 -27.21
CA HIS A 85 -6.43 -16.71 -28.42
C HIS A 85 -5.68 -18.03 -28.28
N SER A 86 -5.87 -18.95 -29.22
CA SER A 86 -5.10 -20.19 -29.28
C SER A 86 -4.00 -20.08 -30.33
N LEU A 87 -2.75 -20.32 -29.91
CA LEU A 87 -1.56 -20.24 -30.76
C LEU A 87 -0.97 -21.64 -30.92
N SER A 88 -0.69 -22.04 -32.17
CA SER A 88 -0.01 -23.31 -32.49
C SER A 88 1.21 -23.01 -33.35
N SER A 89 2.39 -23.49 -32.95
CA SER A 89 3.64 -23.32 -33.71
C SER A 89 3.83 -24.38 -34.80
N GLY A 90 2.89 -25.32 -34.96
CA GLY A 90 3.04 -26.49 -35.85
C GLY A 90 4.15 -27.46 -35.42
N SER A 91 4.79 -27.21 -34.28
CA SER A 91 5.88 -28.02 -33.72
C SER A 91 5.52 -28.52 -32.31
N LEU A 92 6.25 -29.52 -31.81
CA LEU A 92 6.00 -30.09 -30.47
C LEU A 92 6.26 -29.11 -29.32
N LEU A 93 7.01 -28.02 -29.57
CA LEU A 93 7.34 -27.01 -28.56
C LEU A 93 6.73 -25.64 -28.90
N PRO A 94 6.16 -24.91 -27.92
CA PRO A 94 5.68 -23.56 -28.15
C PRO A 94 6.80 -22.59 -28.55
N ASP A 95 6.51 -21.67 -29.46
CA ASP A 95 7.38 -20.55 -29.83
C ASP A 95 7.15 -19.37 -28.87
N TRP A 96 7.95 -19.29 -27.80
CA TRP A 96 7.81 -18.27 -26.76
C TRP A 96 8.04 -16.83 -27.26
N PRO A 97 9.02 -16.55 -28.14
CA PRO A 97 9.11 -15.26 -28.82
C PRO A 97 7.84 -14.86 -29.56
N ALA A 98 7.27 -15.75 -30.39
CA ALA A 98 6.04 -15.44 -31.12
C ALA A 98 4.84 -15.22 -30.18
N ILE A 99 4.75 -16.00 -29.10
CA ILE A 99 3.74 -15.79 -28.04
C ILE A 99 3.90 -14.42 -27.37
N THR A 100 5.14 -14.02 -27.10
CA THR A 100 5.45 -12.71 -26.52
C THR A 100 5.01 -11.59 -27.46
N ASP A 101 5.35 -11.68 -28.75
CA ASP A 101 4.92 -10.72 -29.77
C ASP A 101 3.39 -10.63 -29.86
N HIS A 102 2.70 -11.78 -29.84
CA HIS A 102 1.24 -11.82 -29.89
C HIS A 102 0.60 -11.09 -28.70
N ILE A 103 1.14 -11.27 -27.49
CA ILE A 103 0.66 -10.58 -26.29
C ILE A 103 0.86 -9.06 -26.41
N ILE A 104 2.05 -8.62 -26.83
CA ILE A 104 2.37 -7.19 -26.99
C ILE A 104 1.46 -6.55 -28.05
N VAL A 105 1.30 -7.19 -29.20
CA VAL A 105 0.45 -6.69 -30.30
C VAL A 105 -1.01 -6.62 -29.87
N THR A 106 -1.50 -7.64 -29.18
CA THR A 106 -2.89 -7.70 -28.71
C THR A 106 -3.20 -6.58 -27.71
N ALA A 107 -2.34 -6.39 -26.70
CA ALA A 107 -2.50 -5.32 -25.71
C ALA A 107 -2.41 -3.93 -26.36
N ARG A 108 -1.43 -3.70 -27.24
CA ARG A 108 -1.26 -2.43 -27.98
C ARG A 108 -2.49 -2.12 -28.84
N LYS A 109 -2.97 -3.10 -29.60
CA LYS A 109 -4.14 -2.98 -30.46
C LYS A 109 -5.36 -2.56 -29.64
N TYR A 110 -5.59 -3.21 -28.50
CA TYR A 110 -6.69 -2.85 -27.59
C TYR A 110 -6.57 -1.40 -27.12
N GLN A 111 -5.42 -0.98 -26.58
CA GLN A 111 -5.22 0.38 -26.07
C GLN A 111 -5.49 1.45 -27.14
N GLN A 112 -4.99 1.23 -28.36
CA GLN A 112 -5.11 2.18 -29.47
C GLN A 112 -6.49 2.17 -30.14
N SER A 113 -7.16 1.02 -30.21
CA SER A 113 -8.51 0.94 -30.77
C SER A 113 -9.54 1.56 -29.83
N HIS A 114 -9.34 1.42 -28.52
CA HIS A 114 -10.25 1.93 -27.49
C HIS A 114 -9.92 3.32 -27.00
N SER A 115 -8.71 3.83 -27.29
CA SER A 115 -8.22 5.08 -26.70
C SER A 115 -8.24 4.98 -25.15
N GLU A 116 -7.69 3.90 -24.63
CA GLU A 116 -7.64 3.59 -23.19
C GLU A 116 -6.25 3.06 -22.85
N LYS A 117 -5.76 3.34 -21.64
CA LYS A 117 -4.42 2.89 -21.24
C LYS A 117 -4.50 1.85 -20.14
N PHE A 118 -3.79 0.74 -20.31
CA PHE A 118 -3.56 -0.19 -19.21
C PHE A 118 -2.51 0.38 -18.26
N ILE A 119 -2.84 0.46 -16.98
CA ILE A 119 -1.92 0.86 -15.92
C ILE A 119 -1.10 -0.34 -15.45
N GLY A 120 -1.77 -1.48 -15.27
CA GLY A 120 -1.14 -2.73 -14.82
C GLY A 120 -1.62 -3.93 -15.60
N LEU A 121 -0.72 -4.90 -15.80
CA LEU A 121 -1.02 -6.19 -16.40
C LEU A 121 -0.50 -7.33 -15.53
N ALA A 122 -1.42 -8.14 -15.01
CA ALA A 122 -1.08 -9.29 -14.17
C ALA A 122 -0.89 -10.58 -14.99
N MET A 123 0.08 -11.42 -14.60
CA MET A 123 0.35 -12.71 -15.21
C MET A 123 0.91 -13.72 -14.20
N SER A 124 0.87 -15.01 -14.53
CA SER A 124 1.47 -16.07 -13.70
C SER A 124 3.00 -16.03 -13.74
N ALA A 125 3.63 -16.52 -12.67
CA ALA A 125 5.08 -16.68 -12.63
C ALA A 125 5.59 -17.66 -13.70
N ASP A 126 4.78 -18.67 -14.03
CA ASP A 126 5.10 -19.64 -15.08
C ASP A 126 5.11 -18.99 -16.47
N LEU A 127 4.12 -18.16 -16.82
CA LEU A 127 4.11 -17.44 -18.12
C LEU A 127 5.29 -16.48 -18.23
N ALA A 128 5.54 -15.67 -17.18
CA ALA A 128 6.67 -14.75 -17.14
C ALA A 128 8.04 -15.48 -17.21
N GLY A 129 8.14 -16.71 -16.67
CA GLY A 129 9.34 -17.52 -16.73
C GLY A 129 9.60 -18.13 -18.11
N ARG A 130 8.54 -18.44 -18.87
CA ARG A 130 8.62 -18.99 -20.23
C ARG A 130 8.82 -17.92 -21.30
N CYS A 131 8.28 -16.72 -21.06
CA CYS A 131 8.45 -15.54 -21.91
C CYS A 131 9.34 -14.50 -21.21
N PRO A 132 10.68 -14.69 -21.20
CA PRO A 132 11.59 -13.85 -20.40
C PRO A 132 11.55 -12.36 -20.77
N ASP A 133 11.18 -12.06 -22.02
CA ASP A 133 11.18 -10.70 -22.59
C ASP A 133 9.86 -9.96 -22.33
N LEU A 134 8.83 -10.69 -21.96
CA LEU A 134 7.46 -10.19 -21.92
C LEU A 134 7.30 -9.01 -20.96
N CYS A 135 7.77 -9.14 -19.73
CA CYS A 135 7.59 -8.09 -18.73
C CYS A 135 8.32 -6.79 -19.11
N ALA A 136 9.57 -6.90 -19.59
CA ALA A 136 10.35 -5.74 -20.02
C ALA A 136 9.72 -5.03 -21.23
N ARG A 137 9.19 -5.79 -22.20
CA ARG A 137 8.51 -5.20 -23.36
C ARG A 137 7.18 -4.56 -23.01
N ILE A 138 6.39 -5.16 -22.11
CA ILE A 138 5.16 -4.57 -21.58
C ILE A 138 5.45 -3.20 -20.94
N TRP A 139 6.54 -3.09 -20.17
CA TRP A 139 6.95 -1.85 -19.53
C TRP A 139 7.51 -0.80 -20.50
N LEU A 140 8.53 -1.18 -21.28
CA LEU A 140 9.29 -0.27 -22.12
C LEU A 140 8.53 0.13 -23.39
N GLU A 141 7.76 -0.78 -24.00
CA GLU A 141 7.04 -0.48 -25.25
C GLU A 141 5.60 0.00 -25.04
N LEU A 142 4.91 -0.50 -24.01
CA LEU A 142 3.47 -0.21 -23.79
C LEU A 142 3.19 0.69 -22.59
N ASP A 143 4.20 0.94 -21.76
CA ASP A 143 4.06 1.69 -20.50
C ASP A 143 2.99 1.10 -19.58
N ILE A 144 3.01 -0.22 -19.43
CA ILE A 144 2.13 -0.94 -18.52
C ILE A 144 3.00 -1.57 -17.43
N ILE A 145 2.57 -1.52 -16.17
CA ILE A 145 3.31 -2.13 -15.07
C ILE A 145 3.06 -3.66 -15.06
N PRO A 146 4.07 -4.51 -15.34
CA PRO A 146 3.91 -5.96 -15.39
C PRO A 146 3.94 -6.55 -13.98
N ILE A 147 2.89 -7.25 -13.59
CA ILE A 147 2.72 -7.87 -12.26
C ILE A 147 2.80 -9.39 -12.40
N VAL A 148 3.79 -9.99 -11.77
CA VAL A 148 4.02 -11.44 -11.79
C VAL A 148 3.57 -12.04 -10.47
N LEU A 149 2.51 -12.85 -10.52
CA LEU A 149 1.88 -13.47 -9.35
C LEU A 149 2.60 -14.76 -8.96
N ARG A 150 2.74 -15.01 -7.64
CA ARG A 150 3.38 -16.23 -7.13
C ARG A 150 2.42 -17.42 -7.17
N LYS A 151 2.94 -18.65 -7.24
CA LYS A 151 2.13 -19.88 -7.32
C LYS A 151 1.07 -20.05 -6.21
N ALA A 152 1.36 -19.57 -5.00
CA ALA A 152 0.39 -19.58 -3.89
C ALA A 152 -0.77 -18.57 -4.08
N GLU A 153 -0.59 -17.59 -4.96
CA GLU A 153 -1.52 -16.53 -5.29
C GLU A 153 -2.25 -16.79 -6.62
N GLU A 154 -1.77 -17.74 -7.42
CA GLU A 154 -2.37 -18.16 -8.70
C GLU A 154 -3.76 -18.81 -8.51
N ASN A 155 -4.03 -19.41 -7.34
CA ASN A 155 -5.29 -20.13 -7.05
C ASN A 155 -6.47 -19.25 -6.61
N VAL A 156 -6.30 -17.92 -6.59
CA VAL A 156 -7.39 -16.97 -6.30
C VAL A 156 -7.29 -15.85 -7.32
N THR A 157 -8.05 -15.98 -8.42
CA THR A 157 -8.34 -14.88 -9.36
C THR A 157 -7.13 -13.98 -9.64
N ALA A 158 -6.20 -14.48 -10.46
CA ALA A 158 -5.04 -13.73 -10.97
C ALA A 158 -5.39 -12.33 -11.52
N PHE A 159 -6.66 -12.11 -11.88
CA PHE A 159 -7.22 -10.86 -12.38
C PHE A 159 -7.66 -9.86 -11.29
N LEU A 160 -8.03 -10.30 -10.08
CA LEU A 160 -8.42 -9.43 -8.96
C LEU A 160 -7.21 -8.90 -8.17
N THR A 161 -6.08 -9.61 -8.24
CA THR A 161 -4.88 -9.34 -7.45
C THR A 161 -3.95 -8.28 -8.05
N GLY A 162 -4.18 -7.80 -9.28
CA GLY A 162 -3.37 -6.73 -9.89
C GLY A 162 -3.63 -5.35 -9.27
N ARG A 163 -4.90 -4.99 -9.03
CA ARG A 163 -5.29 -3.68 -8.48
C ARG A 163 -4.72 -3.41 -7.08
N ARG A 164 -4.59 -4.44 -6.23
CA ARG A 164 -4.09 -4.28 -4.84
C ARG A 164 -2.71 -3.64 -4.74
N PHE A 165 -1.93 -3.70 -5.82
CA PHE A 165 -0.60 -3.15 -5.86
C PHE A 165 -0.57 -1.63 -6.11
N PHE A 166 -1.69 -1.02 -6.52
CA PHE A 166 -1.78 0.39 -6.88
C PHE A 166 -2.49 1.22 -5.81
N GLY A 167 -1.93 2.40 -5.53
CA GLY A 167 -2.54 3.40 -4.67
C GLY A 167 -3.55 4.29 -5.43
N PRO A 168 -4.15 5.30 -4.75
CA PRO A 168 -5.13 6.20 -5.35
C PRO A 168 -4.61 6.97 -6.57
N ASN A 169 -3.29 7.17 -6.67
CA ASN A 169 -2.64 7.84 -7.80
C ASN A 169 -2.24 6.91 -8.95
N GLN A 170 -2.75 5.67 -8.97
CA GLN A 170 -2.42 4.65 -10.00
C GLN A 170 -0.92 4.30 -10.09
N ALA A 171 -0.16 4.60 -9.02
CA ALA A 171 1.23 4.22 -8.86
C ALA A 171 1.34 3.02 -7.88
N PRO A 172 2.33 2.13 -8.03
CA PRO A 172 2.56 1.07 -7.06
C PRO A 172 2.75 1.61 -5.65
N ILE A 173 2.13 0.99 -4.63
CA ILE A 173 2.24 1.42 -3.24
C ILE A 173 3.62 1.03 -2.70
N PRO A 174 4.46 1.99 -2.29
CA PRO A 174 5.74 1.66 -1.66
C PRO A 174 5.49 1.27 -0.20
N GLU A 175 5.73 0.01 0.15
CA GLU A 175 5.46 -0.54 1.47
C GLU A 175 6.73 -0.78 2.28
N ILE A 176 6.61 -0.61 3.61
CA ILE A 176 7.61 -1.07 4.57
C ILE A 176 7.11 -2.38 5.15
N GLY A 177 7.72 -3.47 4.72
CA GLY A 177 7.42 -4.82 5.16
C GLY A 177 7.91 -5.10 6.60
N SER A 178 7.82 -6.37 6.99
CA SER A 178 8.27 -6.81 8.32
C SER A 178 9.73 -6.44 8.58
N GLN A 179 10.06 -6.04 9.82
CA GLN A 179 11.42 -5.63 10.23
C GLN A 179 11.95 -4.37 9.51
N GLY A 180 11.06 -3.55 8.93
CA GLY A 180 11.46 -2.27 8.33
C GLY A 180 12.11 -2.41 6.96
N VAL A 181 11.99 -3.56 6.29
CA VAL A 181 12.50 -3.75 4.92
C VAL A 181 11.59 -3.03 3.93
N VAL A 182 12.16 -2.32 2.95
CA VAL A 182 11.39 -1.68 1.90
C VAL A 182 11.04 -2.70 0.82
N GLU A 183 9.75 -2.83 0.51
CA GLU A 183 9.24 -3.78 -0.49
C GLU A 183 9.33 -3.21 -1.91
N VAL A 184 10.57 -3.02 -2.39
CA VAL A 184 10.85 -2.52 -3.75
C VAL A 184 10.09 -3.33 -4.81
N ASP A 185 9.48 -2.63 -5.76
CA ASP A 185 8.68 -3.22 -6.85
C ASP A 185 7.56 -4.15 -6.33
N ALA A 186 6.90 -3.73 -5.26
CA ALA A 186 5.91 -4.53 -4.52
C ALA A 186 6.47 -5.91 -4.14
N ALA A 187 7.60 -5.93 -3.43
CA ALA A 187 8.35 -7.14 -3.10
C ALA A 187 8.70 -8.00 -4.34
N PHE A 188 9.13 -7.33 -5.42
CA PHE A 188 9.49 -7.90 -6.72
C PHE A 188 8.36 -8.68 -7.43
N HIS A 189 7.10 -8.38 -7.13
CA HIS A 189 5.99 -8.80 -7.99
C HIS A 189 6.02 -8.02 -9.31
N VAL A 190 6.40 -6.74 -9.25
CA VAL A 190 6.60 -5.93 -10.44
C VAL A 190 7.97 -6.25 -11.06
N LYS A 191 8.00 -6.56 -12.36
CA LYS A 191 9.24 -6.91 -13.08
C LYS A 191 9.47 -5.99 -14.28
N LEU A 192 10.07 -4.83 -14.04
CA LEU A 192 10.22 -3.81 -15.10
C LEU A 192 11.28 -4.13 -16.15
N THR A 193 12.41 -4.73 -15.75
CA THR A 193 13.61 -4.82 -16.58
C THR A 193 14.33 -6.17 -16.42
N ARG A 194 15.18 -6.50 -17.40
CA ARG A 194 16.09 -7.65 -17.37
C ARG A 194 17.55 -7.18 -17.32
N LEU A 195 18.45 -8.14 -17.13
CA LEU A 195 19.88 -7.87 -17.08
C LEU A 195 20.39 -7.27 -18.39
N LEU A 196 19.93 -7.80 -19.53
CA LEU A 196 20.28 -7.33 -20.87
C LEU A 196 19.80 -5.90 -21.14
N ASP A 197 18.75 -5.45 -20.47
CA ASP A 197 18.25 -4.08 -20.65
C ASP A 197 19.22 -3.08 -19.98
N TYR A 198 19.75 -3.40 -18.80
CA TYR A 198 20.81 -2.63 -18.13
C TYR A 198 22.17 -2.68 -18.83
N GLU A 199 22.47 -3.74 -19.59
CA GLU A 199 23.69 -3.77 -20.40
C GLU A 199 23.66 -2.71 -21.51
N ARG A 200 22.47 -2.45 -22.06
CA ARG A 200 22.27 -1.50 -23.17
C ARG A 200 22.30 -0.04 -22.73
N THR A 201 22.20 0.23 -21.42
CA THR A 201 22.16 1.60 -20.89
C THR A 201 23.53 2.22 -20.68
N VAL A 202 24.61 1.46 -20.87
CA VAL A 202 25.99 1.87 -20.60
C VAL A 202 26.98 1.30 -21.61
N GLY A 203 28.18 1.87 -21.67
CA GLY A 203 29.24 1.38 -22.54
C GLY A 203 29.77 -0.02 -22.15
N PRO A 204 30.38 -0.77 -23.09
CA PRO A 204 30.92 -2.11 -22.82
C PRO A 204 31.97 -2.18 -21.69
N ALA A 205 32.83 -1.15 -21.58
CA ALA A 205 33.84 -1.08 -20.53
C ALA A 205 33.20 -0.95 -19.14
N THR A 206 32.18 -0.10 -19.03
CA THR A 206 31.35 0.07 -17.85
C THR A 206 30.70 -1.24 -17.43
N TRP A 207 30.02 -1.89 -18.38
CA TRP A 207 29.31 -3.13 -18.12
C TRP A 207 30.26 -4.25 -17.65
N SER A 208 31.45 -4.33 -18.25
CA SER A 208 32.49 -5.28 -17.83
C SER A 208 32.91 -5.06 -16.38
N ALA A 209 33.09 -3.80 -15.96
CA ALA A 209 33.41 -3.46 -14.58
C ALA A 209 32.27 -3.84 -13.62
N VAL A 210 31.02 -3.48 -13.94
CA VAL A 210 29.84 -3.84 -13.13
C VAL A 210 29.76 -5.35 -12.92
N ASN A 211 29.87 -6.13 -13.99
CA ASN A 211 29.84 -7.60 -13.91
C ASN A 211 30.98 -8.16 -13.06
N LYS A 212 32.19 -7.62 -13.17
CA LYS A 212 33.33 -8.05 -12.36
C LYS A 212 33.04 -7.91 -10.86
N PHE A 213 32.57 -6.75 -10.42
CA PHE A 213 32.29 -6.50 -9.00
C PHE A 213 31.05 -7.24 -8.51
N ALA A 214 29.98 -7.30 -9.31
CA ALA A 214 28.79 -8.07 -8.97
C ALA A 214 29.12 -9.57 -8.79
N ASN A 215 29.97 -10.13 -9.65
CA ASN A 215 30.42 -11.51 -9.54
C ASN A 215 31.30 -11.74 -8.29
N ASP A 216 32.20 -10.80 -7.95
CA ASP A 216 32.98 -10.89 -6.70
C ASP A 216 32.07 -10.92 -5.46
N LEU A 217 31.11 -9.99 -5.36
CA LEU A 217 30.14 -9.94 -4.26
C LEU A 217 29.35 -11.25 -4.14
N LYS A 218 28.91 -11.82 -5.27
CA LYS A 218 28.20 -13.11 -5.29
C LYS A 218 29.08 -14.27 -4.86
N ASN A 219 30.30 -14.35 -5.38
CA ASN A 219 31.25 -15.42 -5.05
C ASN A 219 31.60 -15.41 -3.55
N ARG A 220 31.74 -14.21 -2.99
CA ARG A 220 32.02 -13.98 -1.56
C ARG A 220 30.77 -13.97 -0.68
N ARG A 221 29.57 -14.02 -1.30
CA ARG A 221 28.25 -13.99 -0.64
C ARG A 221 28.07 -12.81 0.30
N VAL A 222 28.55 -11.64 -0.11
CA VAL A 222 28.49 -10.40 0.68
C VAL A 222 27.05 -9.90 0.76
N LYS A 223 26.58 -9.63 1.97
CA LYS A 223 25.26 -9.07 2.27
C LYS A 223 25.36 -7.58 2.60
N ILE A 224 24.60 -6.76 1.89
CA ILE A 224 24.63 -5.30 2.01
C ILE A 224 23.27 -4.78 2.52
N ALA A 225 23.27 -3.94 3.55
CA ALA A 225 22.08 -3.28 4.07
C ALA A 225 22.16 -1.76 3.96
N PHE A 226 21.18 -1.17 3.28
CA PHE A 226 20.96 0.27 3.18
C PHE A 226 19.94 0.75 4.20
N PHE A 227 20.18 1.91 4.79
CA PHE A 227 19.26 2.59 5.68
C PHE A 227 19.01 4.02 5.20
N SER A 228 17.75 4.39 4.98
CA SER A 228 17.32 5.76 4.68
C SER A 228 16.08 6.15 5.51
N ALA A 229 15.76 7.44 5.57
CA ALA A 229 14.67 7.94 6.39
C ALA A 229 13.26 7.59 5.87
N THR A 230 13.10 7.44 4.56
CA THR A 230 11.80 7.22 3.90
C THR A 230 11.95 6.33 2.65
N PRO A 231 10.97 5.44 2.37
CA PRO A 231 10.88 4.70 1.11
C PRO A 231 10.21 5.46 -0.03
N GLN A 232 9.68 6.66 0.25
CA GLN A 232 8.88 7.47 -0.66
C GLN A 232 9.32 8.94 -0.67
N GLY A 233 9.26 9.56 -1.84
CA GLY A 233 9.58 10.98 -2.02
C GLY A 233 11.08 11.27 -2.09
N GLY A 234 11.42 12.34 -2.81
CA GLY A 234 12.79 12.83 -2.98
C GLY A 234 13.67 12.00 -3.93
N GLY A 235 14.83 12.57 -4.31
CA GLY A 235 15.77 11.92 -5.24
C GLY A 235 16.43 10.67 -4.69
N VAL A 236 16.62 10.56 -3.36
CA VAL A 236 17.27 9.40 -2.73
C VAL A 236 16.39 8.15 -2.84
N ALA A 237 15.10 8.24 -2.52
CA ALA A 237 14.20 7.08 -2.59
C ALA A 237 14.11 6.52 -4.02
N LEU A 238 13.98 7.40 -5.02
CA LEU A 238 13.95 7.03 -6.45
C LEU A 238 15.21 6.26 -6.86
N MET A 239 16.39 6.79 -6.51
CA MET A 239 17.68 6.12 -6.77
C MET A 239 17.78 4.76 -6.07
N ARG A 240 17.20 4.60 -4.88
CA ARG A 240 17.26 3.33 -4.13
C ARG A 240 16.35 2.26 -4.70
N HIS A 241 15.15 2.60 -5.19
CA HIS A 241 14.30 1.66 -5.93
C HIS A 241 15.04 1.08 -7.15
N ALA A 242 15.65 1.96 -7.96
CA ALA A 242 16.44 1.55 -9.12
C ALA A 242 17.65 0.68 -8.76
N LEU A 243 18.44 1.09 -7.76
CA LEU A 243 19.63 0.37 -7.33
C LEU A 243 19.29 -1.03 -6.81
N VAL A 244 18.26 -1.16 -5.97
CA VAL A 244 17.83 -2.44 -5.40
C VAL A 244 17.30 -3.36 -6.50
N ARG A 245 16.55 -2.83 -7.48
CA ARG A 245 16.10 -3.56 -8.67
C ARG A 245 17.27 -4.07 -9.50
N CYS A 246 18.23 -3.20 -9.82
CA CYS A 246 19.43 -3.57 -10.57
C CYS A 246 20.24 -4.65 -9.85
N ALA A 247 20.46 -4.49 -8.54
CA ALA A 247 21.15 -5.48 -7.71
C ALA A 247 20.44 -6.84 -7.70
N LYS A 248 19.10 -6.84 -7.63
CA LYS A 248 18.29 -8.06 -7.69
C LYS A 248 18.50 -8.83 -9.00
N VAL A 249 18.53 -8.12 -10.13
CA VAL A 249 18.73 -8.71 -11.46
C VAL A 249 20.18 -9.17 -11.67
N LEU A 250 21.16 -8.47 -11.08
CA LEU A 250 22.57 -8.88 -11.05
C LEU A 250 22.84 -10.10 -10.12
N GLY A 251 21.90 -10.40 -9.22
CA GLY A 251 21.99 -11.46 -8.23
C GLY A 251 22.79 -11.08 -6.97
N VAL A 252 22.98 -9.79 -6.69
CA VAL A 252 23.69 -9.27 -5.51
C VAL A 252 22.73 -9.20 -4.31
N ASP A 253 23.17 -9.64 -3.12
CA ASP A 253 22.36 -9.58 -1.90
C ASP A 253 22.43 -8.19 -1.27
N LEU A 254 21.56 -7.30 -1.76
CA LEU A 254 21.41 -5.93 -1.32
C LEU A 254 19.97 -5.71 -0.90
N LYS A 255 19.78 -5.24 0.35
CA LYS A 255 18.47 -4.89 0.89
C LYS A 255 18.44 -3.46 1.41
N TRP A 256 17.25 -2.88 1.36
CA TRP A 256 17.00 -1.52 1.83
C TRP A 256 15.99 -1.53 2.98
N TYR A 257 16.28 -0.75 4.00
CA TYR A 257 15.51 -0.61 5.22
C TYR A 257 15.17 0.86 5.49
N ALA A 258 13.98 1.10 5.99
CA ALA A 258 13.51 2.41 6.41
C ALA A 258 12.74 2.30 7.74
N PRO A 259 12.88 3.27 8.65
CA PRO A 259 12.05 3.33 9.85
C PRO A 259 10.61 3.69 9.48
N LYS A 260 9.66 3.46 10.39
CA LYS A 260 8.29 3.93 10.19
C LYS A 260 8.25 5.47 10.26
N PRO A 261 7.54 6.15 9.34
CA PRO A 261 7.41 7.61 9.33
C PRO A 261 6.90 8.17 10.66
N ARG A 262 7.50 9.28 11.11
CA ARG A 262 7.05 10.04 12.28
C ARG A 262 7.04 11.55 11.93
N PRO A 263 5.89 12.17 11.61
CA PRO A 263 5.82 13.53 11.07
C PRO A 263 6.57 14.59 11.90
N GLY A 264 6.49 14.52 13.24
CA GLY A 264 7.21 15.45 14.12
C GLY A 264 8.74 15.38 13.98
N VAL A 265 9.29 14.20 13.71
CA VAL A 265 10.75 14.01 13.50
C VAL A 265 11.18 14.49 12.11
N PHE A 266 10.31 14.36 11.10
CA PHE A 266 10.59 14.86 9.76
C PHE A 266 10.69 16.39 9.70
N ARG A 267 9.90 17.12 10.50
CA ARG A 267 10.09 18.57 10.63
C ARG A 267 11.49 18.93 11.16
N ILE A 268 11.94 18.25 12.21
CA ILE A 268 13.27 18.48 12.81
C ILE A 268 14.38 18.17 11.81
N THR A 269 14.30 17.02 11.15
CA THR A 269 15.34 16.59 10.19
C THR A 269 15.37 17.47 8.94
N LYS A 270 14.24 17.98 8.45
CA LYS A 270 14.19 18.97 7.35
C LYS A 270 14.76 20.32 7.78
N ASN A 271 14.46 20.80 8.99
CA ASN A 271 15.09 22.01 9.52
C ASN A 271 16.61 21.85 9.58
N ASN A 272 17.10 20.72 10.08
CA ASN A 272 18.53 20.43 10.14
C ASN A 272 19.17 20.35 8.74
N HIS A 273 18.50 19.71 7.78
CA HIS A 273 18.91 19.72 6.37
C HIS A 273 19.06 21.16 5.85
N ASN A 274 18.07 22.01 6.11
CA ASN A 274 18.06 23.42 5.70
C ASN A 274 19.16 24.23 6.39
N ILE A 275 19.46 23.94 7.66
CA ILE A 275 20.58 24.52 8.40
C ILE A 275 21.89 24.15 7.71
N LEU A 276 22.17 22.85 7.52
CA LEU A 276 23.44 22.36 6.95
C LEU A 276 23.72 22.91 5.53
N GLN A 277 22.68 23.13 4.73
CA GLN A 277 22.78 23.77 3.41
C GLN A 277 22.91 25.30 3.47
N GLY A 278 22.59 25.92 4.60
CA GLY A 278 22.61 27.38 4.76
C GLY A 278 21.39 28.09 4.17
N VAL A 279 20.28 27.38 3.94
CA VAL A 279 18.99 27.95 3.49
C VAL A 279 18.07 28.33 4.66
N ALA A 280 18.33 27.83 5.88
CA ALA A 280 17.53 28.16 7.04
C ALA A 280 17.74 29.62 7.53
N PRO A 281 16.74 30.24 8.16
CA PRO A 281 16.90 31.53 8.84
C PRO A 281 18.08 31.51 9.83
N PRO A 282 18.83 32.62 9.97
CA PRO A 282 19.98 32.68 10.88
C PRO A 282 19.68 32.45 12.36
N SER A 283 18.41 32.45 12.76
CA SER A 283 17.95 32.16 14.13
C SER A 283 17.60 30.68 14.36
N THR A 284 17.38 29.90 13.30
CA THR A 284 17.05 28.47 13.41
C THR A 284 18.29 27.70 13.87
N ARG A 285 18.12 26.78 14.82
CA ARG A 285 19.18 25.94 15.39
C ARG A 285 18.71 24.49 15.48
N PHE A 286 19.64 23.56 15.41
CA PHE A 286 19.41 22.15 15.73
C PHE A 286 19.88 21.92 17.17
N THR A 287 18.94 21.76 18.10
CA THR A 287 19.29 21.74 19.54
C THR A 287 19.63 20.33 20.04
N PRO A 288 20.29 20.20 21.21
CA PRO A 288 20.53 18.89 21.83
C PRO A 288 19.25 18.09 22.10
N GLU A 289 18.14 18.76 22.43
CA GLU A 289 16.83 18.14 22.67
C GLU A 289 16.24 17.60 21.36
N GLU A 290 16.29 18.38 20.29
CA GLU A 290 15.89 17.94 18.95
C GLU A 290 16.75 16.76 18.47
N ARG A 291 18.06 16.81 18.75
CA ARG A 291 18.99 15.70 18.51
C ARG A 291 18.57 14.45 19.26
N ASP A 292 18.21 14.58 20.54
CA ASP A 292 17.75 13.45 21.36
C ASP A 292 16.46 12.85 20.80
N VAL A 293 15.51 13.66 20.34
CA VAL A 293 14.28 13.19 19.67
C VAL A 293 14.60 12.37 18.41
N VAL A 294 15.52 12.83 17.56
CA VAL A 294 15.94 12.10 16.35
C VAL A 294 16.65 10.81 16.73
N ARG A 295 17.61 10.87 17.69
CA ARG A 295 18.35 9.70 18.18
C ARG A 295 17.41 8.63 18.73
N ASP A 296 16.47 9.02 19.58
CA ASP A 296 15.57 8.08 20.26
C ASP A 296 14.62 7.40 19.26
N TRP A 297 14.17 8.12 18.23
CA TRP A 297 13.42 7.52 17.12
C TRP A 297 14.24 6.49 16.32
N VAL A 298 15.51 6.78 16.05
CA VAL A 298 16.43 5.84 15.39
C VAL A 298 16.69 4.61 16.26
N HIS A 299 16.92 4.81 17.56
CA HIS A 299 17.19 3.73 18.51
C HIS A 299 15.96 2.82 18.68
N GLU A 300 14.77 3.40 18.89
CA GLU A 300 13.52 2.64 19.00
C GLU A 300 13.28 1.79 17.73
N SER A 301 13.50 2.38 16.56
CA SER A 301 13.39 1.67 15.28
C SER A 301 14.39 0.51 15.19
N ALA A 302 15.65 0.74 15.58
CA ALA A 302 16.70 -0.26 15.53
C ALA A 302 16.43 -1.43 16.48
N ASP A 303 16.05 -1.16 17.73
CA ASP A 303 15.78 -2.19 18.74
C ASP A 303 14.54 -3.02 18.40
N ARG A 304 13.49 -2.35 17.91
CA ARG A 304 12.22 -3.00 17.60
C ARG A 304 12.30 -3.89 16.35
N PHE A 305 13.08 -3.47 15.35
CA PHE A 305 13.04 -4.09 14.03
C PHE A 305 14.37 -4.67 13.56
N TRP A 306 15.48 -3.99 13.80
CA TRP A 306 16.75 -4.28 13.12
C TRP A 306 17.73 -5.14 13.91
N PHE A 307 17.66 -5.11 15.24
CA PHE A 307 18.47 -5.95 16.13
C PHE A 307 17.79 -7.25 16.59
N LYS A 308 16.51 -7.43 16.24
CA LYS A 308 15.69 -8.55 16.68
C LYS A 308 16.21 -9.89 16.14
N GLN A 309 16.49 -10.83 17.03
CA GLN A 309 16.84 -12.21 16.69
C GLN A 309 15.61 -13.10 16.92
N VAL A 310 15.17 -13.85 15.91
CA VAL A 310 13.99 -14.73 15.97
C VAL A 310 14.39 -16.21 15.75
N GLY A 311 15.65 -16.51 15.39
CA GLY A 311 16.22 -17.86 15.27
C GLY A 311 17.27 -18.21 16.35
N PRO A 312 17.63 -19.49 16.52
CA PRO A 312 18.60 -19.92 17.52
C PRO A 312 19.99 -19.31 17.28
N SER A 313 20.71 -19.00 18.36
CA SER A 313 22.10 -18.53 18.34
C SER A 313 23.02 -19.60 17.75
N ALA A 314 24.08 -19.17 17.05
CA ALA A 314 25.14 -20.10 16.68
C ALA A 314 25.78 -20.68 17.97
N PRO A 315 26.05 -22.00 18.06
CA PRO A 315 26.77 -22.58 19.18
C PRO A 315 28.13 -21.89 19.39
N GLU A 316 28.51 -21.67 20.66
CA GLU A 316 29.73 -20.94 21.06
C GLU A 316 31.04 -21.50 20.44
N TRP A 317 31.07 -22.80 20.13
CA TRP A 317 32.20 -23.43 19.44
C TRP A 317 32.29 -23.04 17.96
N ILE A 318 31.16 -22.82 17.27
CA ILE A 318 31.13 -22.28 15.90
C ILE A 318 31.60 -20.82 15.93
N GLU A 319 31.23 -20.04 16.95
CA GLU A 319 31.73 -18.66 17.11
C GLU A 319 33.25 -18.61 17.32
N LYS A 320 33.82 -19.51 18.14
CA LYS A 320 35.27 -19.60 18.36
C LYS A 320 36.06 -20.10 17.15
N HIS A 321 35.44 -20.87 16.26
CA HIS A 321 36.11 -21.58 15.16
C HIS A 321 35.56 -21.21 13.78
N ALA A 322 34.83 -20.09 13.66
CA ALA A 322 34.18 -19.66 12.41
C ALA A 322 35.18 -19.50 11.24
N SER A 323 36.45 -19.20 11.54
CA SER A 323 37.54 -19.12 10.57
C SER A 323 37.96 -20.47 9.97
N LEU A 324 37.57 -21.59 10.56
CA LEU A 324 37.95 -22.95 10.12
C LEU A 324 36.91 -23.60 9.19
N PHE A 325 35.73 -23.00 9.01
CA PHE A 325 34.63 -23.58 8.21
C PHE A 325 34.06 -22.61 7.15
N PRO A 326 34.87 -22.14 6.17
CA PRO A 326 34.40 -21.21 5.12
C PRO A 326 33.37 -21.81 4.15
N HIS A 327 33.06 -23.11 4.24
CA HIS A 327 32.20 -23.85 3.32
C HIS A 327 30.99 -24.54 3.97
N LEU A 328 30.70 -24.28 5.25
CA LEU A 328 29.50 -24.84 5.88
C LEU A 328 28.24 -24.36 5.13
N PRO A 329 27.27 -25.22 4.81
CA PRO A 329 26.02 -24.77 4.21
C PRO A 329 25.21 -24.01 5.26
N LEU A 330 25.35 -22.69 5.26
CA LEU A 330 24.56 -21.79 6.09
C LEU A 330 23.10 -21.88 5.65
N LEU A 331 22.22 -22.01 6.64
CA LEU A 331 20.75 -22.11 6.52
C LEU A 331 20.18 -21.02 5.58
N PRO A 332 19.08 -21.28 4.85
CA PRO A 332 18.46 -20.29 3.98
C PRO A 332 17.98 -19.06 4.77
N TRP A 333 18.47 -17.89 4.37
CA TRP A 333 17.95 -16.53 4.55
C TRP A 333 17.62 -16.01 5.98
N PHE A 334 17.84 -14.71 6.16
CA PHE A 334 17.32 -13.76 7.15
C PHE A 334 15.85 -13.83 7.61
N GLN A 335 15.05 -14.85 7.31
CA GLN A 335 13.59 -14.74 7.55
C GLN A 335 13.17 -14.63 9.02
N LYS A 336 14.13 -14.73 9.96
CA LYS A 336 13.86 -14.51 11.38
C LYS A 336 14.66 -13.34 11.98
N ASN A 337 15.92 -13.10 11.62
CA ASN A 337 16.76 -12.11 12.30
C ASN A 337 16.83 -10.76 11.54
N GLY A 338 16.94 -9.64 12.26
CA GLY A 338 17.05 -8.31 11.66
C GLY A 338 18.42 -8.02 11.01
N PRO A 339 18.54 -7.02 10.13
CA PRO A 339 19.77 -6.72 9.38
C PRO A 339 21.01 -6.41 10.22
N LEU A 340 20.82 -5.88 11.44
CA LEU A 340 21.91 -5.40 12.28
C LEU A 340 22.44 -6.43 13.28
N VAL A 341 21.92 -7.66 13.28
CA VAL A 341 22.55 -8.78 14.01
C VAL A 341 23.95 -9.09 13.46
N ARG A 342 24.73 -9.95 14.13
CA ARG A 342 26.08 -10.28 13.68
C ARG A 342 26.03 -10.97 12.31
N PRO A 343 26.99 -10.74 11.39
CA PRO A 343 26.98 -11.38 10.07
C PRO A 343 26.88 -12.92 10.12
N ILE A 344 27.55 -13.54 11.09
CA ILE A 344 27.52 -14.99 11.34
C ILE A 344 26.14 -15.51 11.79
N GLU A 345 25.30 -14.65 12.38
CA GLU A 345 23.92 -14.95 12.80
C GLU A 345 22.90 -14.64 11.69
N GLY A 346 23.39 -14.37 10.49
CA GLY A 346 22.58 -14.03 9.34
C GLY A 346 22.67 -12.56 8.95
N GLY A 347 23.19 -11.66 9.80
CA GLY A 347 23.31 -10.20 9.63
C GLY A 347 24.00 -9.72 8.36
N ALA A 348 23.88 -8.42 8.08
CA ALA A 348 24.54 -7.80 6.92
C ALA A 348 26.03 -7.61 7.19
N ASP A 349 26.85 -7.87 6.16
CA ASP A 349 28.30 -7.75 6.18
C ASP A 349 28.74 -6.28 6.04
N VAL A 350 28.02 -5.50 5.24
CA VAL A 350 28.29 -4.07 5.01
C VAL A 350 27.03 -3.25 5.27
N ILE A 351 27.17 -2.17 6.04
CA ILE A 351 26.08 -1.24 6.35
C ILE A 351 26.31 0.10 5.67
N ILE A 352 25.25 0.65 5.06
CA ILE A 352 25.26 1.97 4.43
C ILE A 352 24.12 2.80 5.02
N ILE A 353 24.46 4.02 5.45
CA ILE A 353 23.52 4.96 6.06
C ILE A 353 23.47 6.22 5.19
N ASP A 354 22.28 6.51 4.66
CA ASP A 354 22.02 7.71 3.86
C ASP A 354 21.61 8.89 4.74
N ASP A 355 22.22 10.05 4.44
CA ASP A 355 21.84 11.39 4.88
C ASP A 355 21.82 11.63 6.42
N PRO A 356 21.65 12.90 6.87
CA PRO A 356 21.79 13.27 8.28
C PRO A 356 20.68 12.77 9.22
N GLN A 357 19.67 12.05 8.73
CA GLN A 357 18.53 11.62 9.55
C GLN A 357 18.83 10.36 10.39
N LEU A 358 19.71 9.47 9.90
CA LEU A 358 20.02 8.19 10.54
C LEU A 358 21.44 7.98 11.10
N PRO A 359 22.35 8.98 11.23
CA PRO A 359 23.72 8.73 11.65
C PRO A 359 23.84 8.18 13.09
N PHE A 360 22.84 8.39 13.94
CA PHE A 360 22.79 7.83 15.30
C PHE A 360 22.72 6.29 15.33
N LEU A 361 22.53 5.64 14.19
CA LEU A 361 22.64 4.19 14.06
C LEU A 361 24.10 3.70 14.10
N ILE A 362 25.07 4.53 13.67
CA ILE A 362 26.48 4.14 13.54
C ILE A 362 27.07 3.70 14.89
N PRO A 363 26.92 4.45 16.01
CA PRO A 363 27.47 4.04 17.29
C PRO A 363 26.86 2.75 17.82
N LEU A 364 25.56 2.52 17.60
CA LEU A 364 24.88 1.27 17.99
C LEU A 364 25.46 0.07 17.23
N ILE A 365 25.72 0.23 15.93
CA ILE A 365 26.35 -0.79 15.10
C ILE A 365 27.77 -1.08 15.59
N LYS A 366 28.60 -0.05 15.75
CA LYS A 366 30.00 -0.20 16.17
C LYS A 366 30.13 -0.77 17.58
N LYS A 367 29.20 -0.48 18.49
CA LYS A 367 29.16 -1.09 19.82
C LYS A 367 28.96 -2.61 19.79
N ARG A 368 28.13 -3.12 18.85
CA ARG A 368 27.80 -4.55 18.77
C ARG A 368 28.74 -5.33 17.84
N THR A 369 29.21 -4.68 16.77
CA THR A 369 30.12 -5.24 15.77
C THR A 369 31.17 -4.18 15.39
N PRO A 370 32.24 -4.01 16.19
CA PRO A 370 33.23 -2.95 15.98
C PRO A 370 33.89 -3.00 14.61
N ASP A 371 34.21 -4.21 14.14
CA ASP A 371 34.92 -4.44 12.88
C ASP A 371 33.99 -4.46 11.65
N ARG A 372 32.67 -4.29 11.83
CA ARG A 372 31.73 -4.28 10.69
C ARG A 372 31.91 -2.99 9.89
N PRO A 373 32.12 -3.06 8.57
CA PRO A 373 32.18 -1.88 7.72
C PRO A 373 30.86 -1.09 7.71
N VAL A 374 30.95 0.21 7.98
CA VAL A 374 29.86 1.18 7.96
C VAL A 374 30.24 2.36 7.06
N ILE A 375 29.40 2.62 6.07
CA ILE A 375 29.56 3.73 5.13
C ILE A 375 28.48 4.78 5.45
N TYR A 376 28.90 6.02 5.68
CA TYR A 376 27.99 7.16 5.71
C TYR A 376 27.97 7.83 4.34
N ARG A 377 26.78 7.95 3.75
CA ARG A 377 26.59 8.57 2.43
C ARG A 377 25.77 9.86 2.57
N SER A 378 26.39 10.98 2.26
CA SER A 378 25.73 12.30 2.21
C SER A 378 25.32 12.65 0.78
N HIS A 379 24.05 13.01 0.58
CA HIS A 379 23.51 13.50 -0.70
C HIS A 379 23.23 15.01 -0.69
N ILE A 380 23.59 15.71 0.39
CA ILE A 380 23.29 17.13 0.55
C ILE A 380 24.56 17.98 0.43
N GLN A 381 24.37 19.25 0.05
CA GLN A 381 25.42 20.26 0.18
C GLN A 381 25.61 20.63 1.66
N ILE A 382 26.59 20.05 2.34
CA ILE A 382 27.01 20.54 3.65
C ILE A 382 27.91 21.77 3.43
N ARG A 383 27.54 22.93 3.97
CA ARG A 383 28.37 24.15 3.91
C ARG A 383 29.62 23.99 4.76
N SER A 384 30.67 23.37 4.20
CA SER A 384 31.91 23.09 4.93
C SER A 384 32.60 24.35 5.46
N ASP A 385 32.42 25.49 4.81
CA ASP A 385 32.94 26.77 5.27
C ASP A 385 32.23 27.24 6.55
N LEU A 386 30.90 27.15 6.59
CA LEU A 386 30.10 27.50 7.75
C LEU A 386 30.25 26.47 8.87
N ALA A 387 30.21 25.17 8.55
CA ALA A 387 30.42 24.09 9.52
C ALA A 387 31.79 24.16 10.21
N ALA A 388 32.79 24.80 9.60
CA ALA A 388 34.10 25.05 10.18
C ALA A 388 34.20 26.38 10.95
N THR A 389 33.15 27.21 10.95
CA THR A 389 33.12 28.53 11.60
C THR A 389 32.32 28.43 12.91
N PRO A 390 32.97 28.48 14.09
CA PRO A 390 32.30 28.38 15.38
C PRO A 390 31.21 29.43 15.58
N GLY A 391 30.11 29.06 16.24
CA GLY A 391 28.96 29.93 16.51
C GLY A 391 27.98 30.10 15.34
N THR A 392 28.25 29.48 14.19
CA THR A 392 27.25 29.37 13.13
C THR A 392 26.25 28.24 13.44
N PRO A 393 24.99 28.37 12.99
CA PRO A 393 24.01 27.28 13.08
C PRO A 393 24.53 25.94 12.51
N GLN A 394 25.33 26.01 11.45
CA GLN A 394 25.89 24.87 10.73
C GLN A 394 26.95 24.15 11.56
N ALA A 395 27.84 24.89 12.21
CA ALA A 395 28.87 24.31 13.07
C ALA A 395 28.24 23.55 14.24
N GLU A 396 27.26 24.17 14.92
CA GLU A 396 26.54 23.57 16.04
C GLU A 396 25.78 22.29 15.60
N ALA A 397 25.05 22.37 14.49
CA ALA A 397 24.31 21.23 13.95
C ALA A 397 25.24 20.09 13.51
N TRP A 398 26.35 20.42 12.85
CA TRP A 398 27.33 19.44 12.39
C TRP A 398 28.03 18.76 13.56
N GLU A 399 28.41 19.49 14.61
CA GLU A 399 29.06 18.94 15.79
C GLU A 399 28.20 17.84 16.45
N LEU A 400 26.90 18.10 16.61
CA LEU A 400 25.94 17.13 17.17
C LEU A 400 25.83 15.83 16.36
N LEU A 401 25.95 15.92 15.03
CA LEU A 401 25.92 14.76 14.14
C LEU A 401 27.28 14.05 14.02
N TRP A 402 28.35 14.83 13.99
CA TRP A 402 29.71 14.35 13.74
C TRP A 402 30.17 13.36 14.81
N GLU A 403 29.73 13.51 16.06
CA GLU A 403 30.02 12.56 17.13
C GLU A 403 29.59 11.12 16.80
N SER A 404 28.54 10.96 16.00
CA SER A 404 28.10 9.67 15.49
C SER A 404 28.77 9.32 14.15
N ILE A 405 28.85 10.29 13.22
CA ILE A 405 29.36 10.06 11.85
C ILE A 405 30.84 9.70 11.85
N LYS A 406 31.66 10.26 12.75
CA LYS A 406 33.12 10.00 12.82
C LYS A 406 33.49 8.53 13.06
N GLN A 407 32.53 7.71 13.48
CA GLN A 407 32.69 6.27 13.69
C GLN A 407 32.45 5.44 12.41
N ALA A 408 31.98 6.05 11.32
CA ALA A 408 31.90 5.38 10.03
C ALA A 408 33.30 5.17 9.44
N ASP A 409 33.48 4.06 8.72
CA ASP A 409 34.76 3.72 8.09
C ASP A 409 34.99 4.53 6.81
N LEU A 410 33.91 4.92 6.13
CA LEU A 410 33.95 5.79 4.95
C LEU A 410 32.86 6.86 4.99
N PHE A 411 33.22 8.05 4.53
CA PHE A 411 32.34 9.18 4.28
C PHE A 411 32.25 9.41 2.77
N ILE A 412 31.09 9.11 2.18
CA ILE A 412 30.88 9.31 0.74
C ILE A 412 30.07 10.60 0.52
N SER A 413 30.58 11.51 -0.29
CA SER A 413 29.89 12.74 -0.70
C SER A 413 29.71 12.80 -2.23
N HIS A 414 28.88 13.72 -2.72
CA HIS A 414 28.93 14.10 -4.13
C HIS A 414 30.33 14.59 -4.52
N PRO A 415 30.73 14.50 -5.79
CA PRO A 415 32.08 14.84 -6.28
C PRO A 415 32.42 16.35 -6.23
N VAL A 416 32.05 17.01 -5.12
CA VAL A 416 32.27 18.41 -4.82
C VAL A 416 32.96 18.49 -3.46
N ARG A 417 34.28 18.77 -3.46
CA ARG A 417 35.09 18.80 -2.22
C ARG A 417 34.55 19.76 -1.16
N ALA A 418 33.92 20.85 -1.58
CA ALA A 418 33.34 21.86 -0.69
C ALA A 418 32.16 21.33 0.16
N PHE A 419 31.61 20.16 -0.16
CA PHE A 419 30.55 19.52 0.61
C PHE A 419 31.06 18.68 1.78
N VAL A 420 32.38 18.49 1.88
CA VAL A 420 33.00 17.68 2.91
C VAL A 420 33.52 18.59 4.02
N PRO A 421 32.95 18.55 5.24
CA PRO A 421 33.45 19.34 6.36
C PRO A 421 34.92 19.10 6.65
N LYS A 422 35.66 20.16 7.00
CA LYS A 422 37.13 20.12 7.16
C LYS A 422 37.64 19.15 8.23
N ASN A 423 36.78 18.79 9.20
CA ASN A 423 37.10 17.83 10.26
C ASN A 423 36.92 16.37 9.83
N VAL A 424 36.39 16.09 8.63
CA VAL A 424 36.33 14.75 8.06
C VAL A 424 37.73 14.38 7.53
N PRO A 425 38.34 13.26 7.97
CA PRO A 425 39.66 12.86 7.50
C PRO A 425 39.68 12.59 5.99
N PRO A 426 40.58 13.21 5.19
CA PRO A 426 40.62 13.00 3.75
C PRO A 426 40.83 11.54 3.32
N SER A 427 41.48 10.73 4.16
CA SER A 427 41.73 9.30 3.91
C SER A 427 40.47 8.44 3.97
N THR A 428 39.38 8.92 4.57
CA THR A 428 38.12 8.19 4.68
C THR A 428 37.06 8.71 3.71
N VAL A 429 37.40 9.68 2.85
CA VAL A 429 36.45 10.34 1.95
C VAL A 429 36.39 9.65 0.59
N GLY A 430 35.18 9.30 0.15
CA GLY A 430 34.87 8.88 -1.21
C GLY A 430 33.99 9.88 -1.94
N TYR A 431 34.13 9.96 -3.26
CA TYR A 431 33.30 10.82 -4.12
C TYR A 431 32.46 9.96 -5.05
N MET A 432 31.16 10.20 -5.07
CA MET A 432 30.21 9.44 -5.89
C MET A 432 29.05 10.37 -6.32
N PRO A 433 28.75 10.53 -7.61
CA PRO A 433 27.61 11.35 -8.06
C PRO A 433 26.26 10.75 -7.63
N ALA A 434 25.18 11.48 -7.85
CA ALA A 434 23.85 10.85 -7.83
C ALA A 434 23.61 10.12 -9.17
N SER A 435 22.76 9.11 -9.16
CA SER A 435 22.40 8.34 -10.36
C SER A 435 20.90 8.36 -10.62
N THR A 436 20.52 8.15 -11.87
CA THR A 436 19.15 7.90 -12.33
C THR A 436 19.09 6.63 -13.18
N ASP A 437 17.91 6.03 -13.31
CA ASP A 437 17.71 4.82 -14.11
C ASP A 437 17.14 5.19 -15.47
N TRP A 438 17.86 4.87 -16.55
CA TRP A 438 17.40 5.09 -17.92
C TRP A 438 16.20 4.21 -18.30
N LEU A 439 15.83 3.23 -17.45
CA LEU A 439 14.76 2.28 -17.70
C LEU A 439 13.54 2.45 -16.78
N ASP A 440 13.56 3.41 -15.86
CA ASP A 440 12.43 3.69 -14.98
C ASP A 440 11.39 4.63 -15.62
N GLY A 441 10.35 4.99 -14.87
CA GLY A 441 9.28 5.85 -15.37
C GLY A 441 9.76 7.24 -15.78
N LEU A 442 10.85 7.75 -15.18
CA LEU A 442 11.39 9.09 -15.40
C LEU A 442 12.15 9.20 -16.72
N ASN A 443 12.72 8.10 -17.22
CA ASN A 443 13.64 8.17 -18.34
C ASN A 443 13.44 7.16 -19.46
N LYS A 444 12.65 6.11 -19.24
CA LYS A 444 12.41 5.13 -20.31
C LYS A 444 11.88 5.81 -21.58
N PRO A 445 12.19 5.26 -22.76
CA PRO A 445 11.58 5.72 -24.00
C PRO A 445 10.06 5.66 -23.92
N MET A 446 9.38 6.67 -24.48
CA MET A 446 7.93 6.70 -24.60
C MET A 446 7.56 7.05 -26.03
N SER A 447 6.59 6.32 -26.58
CA SER A 447 6.00 6.66 -27.88
C SER A 447 5.20 7.96 -27.78
N ASP A 448 4.92 8.59 -28.91
CA ASP A 448 4.12 9.81 -28.95
C ASP A 448 2.69 9.59 -28.43
N TRP A 449 2.12 8.41 -28.67
CA TRP A 449 0.82 8.01 -28.09
C TRP A 449 0.84 7.93 -26.55
N ILE A 450 1.92 7.40 -25.96
CA ILE A 450 2.08 7.36 -24.49
C ILE A 450 2.29 8.78 -23.96
N THR A 451 3.09 9.57 -24.66
CA THR A 451 3.38 10.95 -24.28
C THR A 451 2.13 11.83 -24.34
N SER A 452 1.26 11.64 -25.34
CA SER A 452 0.00 12.36 -25.46
C SER A 452 -1.01 11.96 -24.37
N TYR A 453 -1.02 10.70 -23.93
CA TYR A 453 -1.79 10.27 -22.75
C TYR A 453 -1.43 11.11 -21.51
N TYR A 454 -0.14 11.23 -21.19
CA TYR A 454 0.31 12.02 -20.04
C TYR A 454 0.14 13.52 -20.24
N GLY A 455 0.34 14.01 -21.47
CA GLY A 455 0.07 15.40 -21.85
C GLY A 455 -1.38 15.82 -21.63
N ARG A 456 -2.34 14.95 -21.95
CA ARG A 456 -3.78 15.19 -21.70
C ARG A 456 -4.12 15.22 -20.21
N ILE A 457 -3.51 14.33 -19.41
CA ILE A 457 -3.64 14.36 -17.95
C ILE A 457 -3.07 15.67 -17.39
N PHE A 458 -1.88 16.06 -17.85
CA PHE A 458 -1.25 17.31 -17.46
C PHE A 458 -2.12 18.52 -17.82
N ASN A 459 -2.68 18.58 -19.03
CA ASN A 459 -3.59 19.65 -19.42
C ASN A 459 -4.91 19.64 -18.64
N SER A 460 -5.41 18.47 -18.20
CA SER A 460 -6.53 18.40 -17.23
C SER A 460 -6.15 19.08 -15.91
N GLN A 461 -4.98 18.75 -15.37
CA GLN A 461 -4.49 19.34 -14.12
C GLN A 461 -4.24 20.85 -14.24
N CYS A 462 -3.77 21.33 -15.40
CA CYS A 462 -3.67 22.76 -15.67
C CYS A 462 -5.03 23.44 -15.55
N ARG A 463 -6.07 22.88 -16.19
CA ARG A 463 -7.44 23.43 -16.12
C ARG A 463 -7.99 23.42 -14.70
N GLU A 464 -7.77 22.33 -13.95
CA GLU A 464 -8.16 22.21 -12.53
C GLU A 464 -7.48 23.24 -11.64
N GLN A 465 -6.22 23.61 -11.95
CA GLN A 465 -5.44 24.60 -11.21
C GLN A 465 -5.52 26.01 -11.81
N TYR A 466 -6.40 26.26 -12.77
CA TYR A 466 -6.56 27.53 -13.47
C TYR A 466 -5.28 28.05 -14.15
N MET A 467 -4.46 27.14 -14.67
CA MET A 467 -3.24 27.41 -15.42
C MET A 467 -3.44 27.30 -16.95
N PRO A 468 -2.66 28.03 -17.76
CA PRO A 468 -2.61 27.81 -19.20
C PRO A 468 -2.21 26.36 -19.53
N THR A 469 -2.88 25.74 -20.50
CA THR A 469 -2.52 24.42 -21.02
C THR A 469 -1.37 24.52 -22.03
N ILE A 470 -0.70 23.40 -22.33
CA ILE A 470 0.31 23.32 -23.40
C ILE A 470 -0.33 22.62 -24.60
N GLN A 471 -0.38 23.30 -25.75
CA GLN A 471 -0.92 22.77 -27.01
C GLN A 471 0.19 22.08 -27.81
N PHE A 472 0.75 21.00 -27.27
CA PHE A 472 1.73 20.19 -27.99
C PHE A 472 1.02 19.34 -29.06
N PRO A 473 1.59 19.16 -30.27
CA PRO A 473 2.92 19.60 -30.72
C PRO A 473 3.00 21.00 -31.33
N GLU A 474 1.90 21.74 -31.44
CA GLU A 474 1.86 23.05 -32.10
C GLU A 474 2.60 24.16 -31.32
N GLU A 475 2.70 24.01 -30.00
CA GLU A 475 3.41 24.90 -29.10
C GLU A 475 4.64 24.24 -28.48
N GLU A 476 5.75 24.96 -28.53
CA GLU A 476 6.98 24.64 -27.78
C GLU A 476 7.00 25.37 -26.43
N TYR A 477 7.76 24.82 -25.48
CA TYR A 477 7.84 25.38 -24.13
C TYR A 477 9.24 25.21 -23.52
N ILE A 478 9.55 26.14 -22.61
CA ILE A 478 10.69 26.12 -21.71
C ILE A 478 10.22 25.49 -20.40
N THR A 479 11.02 24.63 -19.77
CA THR A 479 10.61 23.99 -18.51
C THR A 479 11.65 24.11 -17.39
N GLN A 480 11.19 24.28 -16.16
CA GLN A 480 11.94 23.90 -14.96
C GLN A 480 11.15 22.84 -14.19
N ILE A 481 11.68 21.61 -14.15
CA ILE A 481 11.12 20.52 -13.36
C ILE A 481 11.84 20.46 -12.02
N ALA A 482 11.22 20.99 -10.98
CA ALA A 482 11.80 21.02 -9.65
C ALA A 482 10.73 21.03 -8.56
N ARG A 483 11.09 20.56 -7.36
CA ARG A 483 10.24 20.73 -6.18
C ARG A 483 10.02 22.23 -5.91
N PHE A 484 8.87 22.57 -5.32
CA PHE A 484 8.59 23.92 -4.85
C PHE A 484 9.37 24.20 -3.55
N ASP A 485 10.69 24.22 -3.63
CA ASP A 485 11.61 24.46 -2.51
C ASP A 485 12.33 25.80 -2.73
N PRO A 486 12.61 26.60 -1.68
CA PRO A 486 13.24 27.91 -1.82
C PRO A 486 14.62 27.86 -2.51
N SER A 487 15.31 26.71 -2.44
CA SER A 487 16.61 26.51 -3.08
C SER A 487 16.54 26.38 -4.61
N LYS A 488 15.35 26.17 -5.20
CA LYS A 488 15.22 25.84 -6.63
C LYS A 488 15.15 27.06 -7.56
N GLY A 489 15.27 28.27 -7.04
CA GLY A 489 15.37 29.50 -7.84
C GLY A 489 14.13 29.80 -8.70
N ILE A 490 12.94 29.43 -8.24
CA ILE A 490 11.69 29.62 -9.00
C ILE A 490 11.43 31.10 -9.33
N CYS A 491 11.76 32.02 -8.42
CA CYS A 491 11.63 33.45 -8.69
C CYS A 491 12.65 33.93 -9.74
N ASP A 492 13.85 33.36 -9.75
CA ASP A 492 14.88 33.68 -10.76
C ASP A 492 14.43 33.22 -12.14
N VAL A 493 13.74 32.07 -12.24
CA VAL A 493 13.12 31.60 -13.49
C VAL A 493 12.10 32.63 -14.01
N LEU A 494 11.17 33.05 -13.14
CA LEU A 494 10.13 34.01 -13.51
C LEU A 494 10.72 35.36 -13.95
N SER A 495 11.72 35.86 -13.23
CA SER A 495 12.40 37.12 -13.58
C SER A 495 13.19 37.00 -14.89
N SER A 496 13.86 35.87 -15.11
CA SER A 496 14.61 35.61 -16.35
C SER A 496 13.67 35.52 -17.56
N TYR A 497 12.53 34.86 -17.40
CA TYR A 497 11.54 34.73 -18.47
C TYR A 497 10.91 36.06 -18.86
N ASP A 498 10.62 36.96 -17.91
CA ASP A 498 10.17 38.32 -18.21
C ASP A 498 11.19 39.12 -19.02
N LYS A 499 12.47 39.03 -18.62
CA LYS A 499 13.57 39.68 -19.36
C LYS A 499 13.73 39.09 -20.77
N PHE A 500 13.67 37.77 -20.90
CA PHE A 500 13.72 37.09 -22.20
C PHE A 500 12.56 37.53 -23.09
N HIS A 501 11.33 37.61 -22.56
CA HIS A 501 10.17 38.04 -23.31
C HIS A 501 10.35 39.47 -23.84
N ARG A 502 10.89 40.38 -23.03
CA ARG A 502 11.21 41.76 -23.46
C ARG A 502 12.27 41.77 -24.57
N LEU A 503 13.37 41.04 -24.40
CA LEU A 503 14.43 40.91 -25.42
C LEU A 503 13.88 40.36 -26.74
N LEU A 504 13.04 39.31 -26.68
CA LEU A 504 12.41 38.71 -27.86
C LEU A 504 11.46 39.68 -28.56
N SER A 505 10.61 40.36 -27.78
CA SER A 505 9.65 41.35 -28.32
C SER A 505 10.35 42.52 -29.02
N ASP A 506 11.47 42.99 -28.46
CA ASP A 506 12.22 44.12 -29.01
C ASP A 506 13.04 43.71 -30.26
N ALA A 507 13.68 42.55 -30.24
CA ALA A 507 14.61 42.14 -31.30
C ALA A 507 13.97 41.32 -32.43
N ARG A 508 12.93 40.54 -32.12
CA ARG A 508 12.29 39.58 -33.03
C ARG A 508 10.76 39.54 -32.82
N PRO A 509 10.06 40.65 -33.10
CA PRO A 509 8.59 40.74 -32.94
C PRO A 509 7.82 39.80 -33.88
N ASP A 510 8.49 39.23 -34.88
CA ASP A 510 7.96 38.20 -35.78
C ASP A 510 7.81 36.83 -35.13
N LEU A 511 8.50 36.58 -34.01
CA LEU A 511 8.46 35.32 -33.29
C LEU A 511 7.51 35.38 -32.10
N HIS A 512 6.79 34.28 -31.88
CA HIS A 512 5.98 34.11 -30.68
C HIS A 512 6.83 33.59 -29.52
N PRO A 513 6.65 34.11 -28.29
CA PRO A 513 7.32 33.58 -27.11
C PRO A 513 6.79 32.16 -26.79
N PRO A 514 7.68 31.21 -26.43
CA PRO A 514 7.28 29.89 -25.97
C PRO A 514 6.65 29.97 -24.57
N LYS A 515 5.82 28.99 -24.19
CA LYS A 515 5.30 28.92 -22.82
C LYS A 515 6.39 28.57 -21.82
N LEU A 516 6.23 29.03 -20.58
CA LEU A 516 7.06 28.64 -19.45
C LEU A 516 6.32 27.65 -18.57
N LEU A 517 6.88 26.46 -18.40
CA LEU A 517 6.38 25.42 -17.49
C LEU A 517 7.26 25.32 -16.24
N ILE A 518 6.68 25.57 -15.07
CA ILE A 518 7.30 25.26 -13.77
C ILE A 518 6.45 24.20 -13.10
N CYS A 519 6.98 22.99 -12.94
CA CYS A 519 6.23 21.92 -12.29
C CYS A 519 7.11 21.02 -11.43
N GLY A 520 6.48 20.35 -10.47
CA GLY A 520 7.15 19.34 -9.67
C GLY A 520 6.21 18.66 -8.69
N HIS A 521 6.67 17.54 -8.15
CA HIS A 521 5.97 16.78 -7.13
C HIS A 521 6.26 17.34 -5.73
N GLY A 522 5.28 17.28 -4.82
CA GLY A 522 5.52 17.48 -3.39
C GLY A 522 6.24 16.26 -2.77
N SER A 523 6.97 16.45 -1.67
CA SER A 523 7.64 15.37 -0.94
C SER A 523 7.12 15.27 0.49
N VAL A 524 7.01 14.05 1.03
CA VAL A 524 6.46 13.79 2.37
C VAL A 524 7.32 14.42 3.48
N ASP A 525 8.62 14.57 3.22
CA ASP A 525 9.61 15.18 4.11
C ASP A 525 9.72 16.72 3.92
N ASP A 526 8.93 17.33 3.04
CA ASP A 526 9.03 18.76 2.70
C ASP A 526 7.72 19.55 2.97
N PRO A 527 7.57 20.10 4.19
CA PRO A 527 6.38 20.86 4.56
C PRO A 527 6.32 22.27 3.93
N ASP A 528 7.40 22.75 3.32
CA ASP A 528 7.53 24.14 2.84
C ASP A 528 7.00 24.33 1.42
N GLY A 529 6.68 23.22 0.72
CA GLY A 529 6.26 23.20 -0.69
C GLY A 529 5.09 24.13 -1.05
N THR A 530 4.12 24.24 -0.15
CA THR A 530 2.93 25.09 -0.37
C THR A 530 3.27 26.57 -0.35
N ILE A 531 4.13 27.00 0.58
CA ILE A 531 4.50 28.41 0.74
C ILE A 531 5.20 28.93 -0.51
N VAL A 532 6.14 28.14 -1.06
CA VAL A 532 6.90 28.52 -2.25
C VAL A 532 6.00 28.58 -3.48
N TYR A 533 5.08 27.64 -3.63
CA TYR A 533 4.11 27.67 -4.73
C TYR A 533 3.22 28.93 -4.67
N ASP A 534 2.65 29.23 -3.51
CA ASP A 534 1.79 30.40 -3.33
C ASP A 534 2.57 31.70 -3.58
N THR A 535 3.84 31.75 -3.16
CA THR A 535 4.75 32.87 -3.43
C THR A 535 4.98 33.05 -4.94
N ALA A 536 5.20 31.95 -5.68
CA ALA A 536 5.40 32.01 -7.12
C ALA A 536 4.15 32.52 -7.86
N LEU A 537 2.97 32.03 -7.49
CA LEU A 537 1.70 32.51 -8.06
C LEU A 537 1.45 33.99 -7.73
N GLY A 538 1.66 34.39 -6.48
CA GLY A 538 1.53 35.78 -6.05
C GLY A 538 2.49 36.69 -6.82
N TYR A 539 3.73 36.25 -7.06
CA TYR A 539 4.69 36.99 -7.87
C TYR A 539 4.19 37.20 -9.31
N VAL A 540 3.62 36.17 -9.95
CA VAL A 540 3.05 36.29 -11.30
C VAL A 540 1.88 37.28 -11.32
N ASP A 541 0.96 37.18 -10.36
CA ASP A 541 -0.21 38.05 -10.31
C ASP A 541 0.13 39.52 -10.04
N LEU A 542 1.16 39.78 -9.21
CA LEU A 542 1.57 41.13 -8.84
C LEU A 542 2.52 41.77 -9.87
N HIS A 543 3.43 41.00 -10.45
CA HIS A 543 4.54 41.55 -11.25
C HIS A 543 4.50 41.14 -12.72
N LEU A 544 3.94 39.97 -13.07
CA LEU A 544 3.97 39.41 -14.42
C LEU A 544 2.58 39.20 -15.02
N LYS A 545 1.61 40.03 -14.64
CA LYS A 545 0.21 39.90 -15.09
C LYS A 545 0.07 39.85 -16.62
N HIS A 546 0.91 40.58 -17.35
CA HIS A 546 0.92 40.60 -18.82
C HIS A 546 1.39 39.28 -19.44
N LEU A 547 2.18 38.47 -18.72
CA LEU A 547 2.70 37.16 -19.15
C LEU A 547 1.93 35.98 -18.55
N LYS A 548 0.91 36.22 -17.72
CA LYS A 548 0.16 35.16 -17.03
C LYS A 548 -0.39 34.09 -17.97
N HIS A 549 -0.74 34.45 -19.21
CA HIS A 549 -1.26 33.52 -20.23
C HIS A 549 -0.18 32.59 -20.83
N LEU A 550 1.11 32.88 -20.61
CA LEU A 550 2.26 32.09 -21.07
C LEU A 550 2.94 31.29 -19.95
N ILE A 551 2.63 31.59 -18.69
CA ILE A 551 3.28 30.99 -17.53
C ILE A 551 2.36 29.93 -16.92
N CYS A 552 2.84 28.68 -16.90
CA CYS A 552 2.16 27.52 -16.36
C CYS A 552 2.91 27.03 -15.11
N ILE A 553 2.34 27.24 -13.92
CA ILE A 553 2.92 26.78 -12.64
C ILE A 553 2.01 25.72 -12.05
N VAL A 554 2.44 24.46 -12.07
CA VAL A 554 1.57 23.32 -11.74
C VAL A 554 2.21 22.44 -10.67
N ARG A 555 1.46 22.16 -9.60
CA ARG A 555 1.81 21.07 -8.68
C ARG A 555 1.22 19.78 -9.20
N ILE A 556 2.08 18.80 -9.47
CA ILE A 556 1.66 17.52 -10.00
C ILE A 556 1.74 16.42 -8.93
N GLY A 557 0.92 15.37 -9.10
CA GLY A 557 1.03 14.16 -8.28
C GLY A 557 2.34 13.39 -8.54
N PRO A 558 2.63 12.33 -7.75
CA PRO A 558 3.82 11.50 -7.92
C PRO A 558 3.68 10.59 -9.16
N SER A 559 3.92 11.17 -10.35
CA SER A 559 3.90 10.46 -11.63
C SER A 559 5.20 10.68 -12.39
N ASP A 560 6.06 9.66 -12.36
CA ASP A 560 7.37 9.68 -13.02
C ASP A 560 7.24 9.81 -14.55
N GLN A 561 6.30 9.08 -15.14
CA GLN A 561 6.07 9.13 -16.59
C GLN A 561 5.53 10.47 -17.07
N MET A 562 4.73 11.16 -16.26
CA MET A 562 4.28 12.51 -16.62
C MET A 562 5.45 13.50 -16.59
N LEU A 563 6.36 13.39 -15.61
CA LEU A 563 7.60 14.18 -15.61
C LEU A 563 8.50 13.85 -16.80
N ASN A 564 8.59 12.57 -17.18
CA ASN A 564 9.32 12.13 -18.36
C ASN A 564 8.72 12.74 -19.63
N ALA A 565 7.40 12.74 -19.77
CA ALA A 565 6.68 13.30 -20.91
C ALA A 565 6.95 14.81 -21.04
N LEU A 566 6.83 15.54 -19.93
CA LEU A 566 7.08 16.99 -19.87
C LEU A 566 8.54 17.34 -20.13
N LEU A 567 9.50 16.54 -19.66
CA LEU A 567 10.92 16.82 -19.91
C LEU A 567 11.31 16.46 -21.36
N SER A 568 10.83 15.33 -21.86
CA SER A 568 11.17 14.81 -23.20
C SER A 568 10.61 15.65 -24.33
N LYS A 569 9.54 16.42 -24.08
CA LYS A 569 8.91 17.29 -25.08
C LYS A 569 9.20 18.77 -24.85
N ALA A 570 10.01 19.12 -23.86
CA ALA A 570 10.47 20.49 -23.66
C ALA A 570 11.46 20.89 -24.76
N LYS A 571 11.50 22.18 -25.09
CA LYS A 571 12.53 22.73 -25.98
C LYS A 571 13.82 23.02 -25.22
N ILE A 572 13.71 23.73 -24.11
CA ILE A 572 14.84 24.16 -23.28
C ILE A 572 14.50 23.84 -21.83
N ALA A 573 15.46 23.28 -21.10
CA ALA A 573 15.33 23.06 -19.67
C ALA A 573 16.11 24.10 -18.87
N LEU A 574 15.55 24.52 -17.74
CA LEU A 574 16.17 25.41 -16.77
C LEU A 574 16.42 24.64 -15.47
N GLN A 575 17.53 24.94 -14.82
CA GLN A 575 17.80 24.51 -13.45
C GLN A 575 18.52 25.62 -12.68
N LEU A 576 17.78 26.64 -12.27
CA LEU A 576 18.34 27.86 -11.67
C LEU A 576 18.51 27.77 -10.15
N SER A 577 18.93 26.61 -9.65
CA SER A 577 18.99 26.37 -8.21
C SER A 577 20.01 27.29 -7.52
N THR A 578 19.64 27.90 -6.42
CA THR A 578 20.55 28.70 -5.60
C THR A 578 21.48 27.81 -4.79
N ARG A 579 21.00 26.64 -4.35
CA ARG A 579 21.77 25.61 -3.64
C ARG A 579 21.36 24.23 -4.10
N GLU A 580 22.32 23.34 -4.27
CA GLU A 580 22.06 22.02 -4.81
C GLU A 580 23.11 20.98 -4.40
N GLY A 581 22.70 19.72 -4.26
CA GLY A 581 23.63 18.59 -4.12
C GLY A 581 24.26 18.26 -5.47
N PHE A 582 23.61 17.40 -6.24
CA PHE A 582 23.99 17.06 -7.61
C PHE A 582 22.95 17.52 -8.63
N GLU A 583 21.67 17.32 -8.35
CA GLU A 583 20.51 17.50 -9.24
C GLU A 583 20.59 16.69 -10.53
N VAL A 584 19.92 15.54 -10.53
CA VAL A 584 19.95 14.60 -11.65
C VAL A 584 19.06 15.06 -12.80
N LYS A 585 18.10 15.98 -12.57
CA LYS A 585 17.24 16.53 -13.63
C LYS A 585 18.03 17.15 -14.78
N VAL A 586 19.21 17.69 -14.50
CA VAL A 586 20.14 18.21 -15.52
C VAL A 586 20.60 17.06 -16.43
N SER A 587 21.14 15.97 -15.87
CA SER A 587 21.53 14.79 -16.64
C SER A 587 20.35 14.17 -17.41
N GLU A 588 19.15 14.15 -16.83
CA GLU A 588 17.96 13.59 -17.48
C GLU A 588 17.53 14.41 -18.69
N ALA A 589 17.59 15.75 -18.61
CA ALA A 589 17.31 16.66 -19.71
C ALA A 589 18.36 16.48 -20.83
N LEU A 590 19.64 16.48 -20.46
CA LEU A 590 20.75 16.28 -21.40
C LEU A 590 20.63 14.94 -22.13
N HIS A 591 20.29 13.86 -21.41
CA HIS A 591 20.11 12.53 -22.00
C HIS A 591 18.97 12.49 -23.04
N LYS A 592 17.96 13.34 -22.87
CA LYS A 592 16.85 13.53 -23.82
C LYS A 592 17.20 14.48 -24.98
N GLY A 593 18.45 14.96 -25.04
CA GLY A 593 18.90 15.93 -26.04
C GLY A 593 18.39 17.34 -25.78
N ILE A 594 17.96 17.66 -24.56
CA ILE A 594 17.42 18.99 -24.23
C ILE A 594 18.55 19.86 -23.69
N PRO A 595 18.87 21.00 -24.35
CA PRO A 595 19.82 21.98 -23.82
C PRO A 595 19.37 22.52 -22.46
N VAL A 596 20.32 22.64 -21.53
CA VAL A 596 20.04 23.10 -20.15
C VAL A 596 20.73 24.43 -19.88
N ILE A 597 20.01 25.42 -19.35
CA ILE A 597 20.60 26.61 -18.72
C ILE A 597 20.51 26.42 -17.21
N ALA A 598 21.64 26.39 -16.53
CA ALA A 598 21.67 26.16 -15.09
C ALA A 598 22.69 27.05 -14.37
N THR A 599 22.52 27.17 -13.07
CA THR A 599 23.40 27.98 -12.23
C THR A 599 24.68 27.26 -11.83
N LEU A 600 25.71 28.04 -11.49
CA LEU A 600 26.97 27.58 -10.90
C LEU A 600 26.80 27.17 -9.41
N SER A 601 25.79 26.35 -9.11
CA SER A 601 25.48 25.89 -7.75
C SER A 601 25.77 24.40 -7.58
N GLY A 602 26.43 24.06 -6.48
CA GLY A 602 26.64 22.67 -6.07
C GLY A 602 27.32 21.79 -7.11
N GLY A 603 26.75 20.62 -7.37
CA GLY A 603 27.22 19.64 -8.37
C GLY A 603 26.71 19.85 -9.79
N ILE A 604 25.85 20.84 -10.05
CA ILE A 604 25.33 21.17 -11.39
C ILE A 604 26.46 21.37 -12.42
N PRO A 605 27.55 22.12 -12.11
CA PRO A 605 28.62 22.38 -13.09
C PRO A 605 29.37 21.12 -13.56
N LEU A 606 29.23 19.99 -12.87
CA LEU A 606 29.87 18.72 -13.26
C LEU A 606 29.14 18.05 -14.44
N GLN A 607 27.90 18.46 -14.72
CA GLN A 607 27.06 17.87 -15.75
C GLN A 607 27.04 18.71 -17.04
N ILE A 608 27.20 20.03 -16.91
CA ILE A 608 27.12 20.97 -18.05
C ILE A 608 28.51 21.35 -18.54
N GLN A 609 28.71 21.16 -19.84
CA GLN A 609 29.85 21.65 -20.59
C GLN A 609 29.43 22.95 -21.27
N HIS A 610 29.75 24.08 -20.62
CA HIS A 610 29.32 25.42 -21.02
C HIS A 610 29.53 25.67 -22.53
N GLY A 611 28.47 26.08 -23.22
CA GLY A 611 28.45 26.37 -24.65
C GLY A 611 28.39 25.12 -25.56
N LYS A 612 28.35 23.91 -25.01
CA LYS A 612 28.29 22.65 -25.80
C LYS A 612 27.01 21.87 -25.62
N ASN A 613 26.64 21.52 -24.38
CA ASN A 613 25.39 20.81 -24.07
C ASN A 613 24.41 21.69 -23.26
N GLY A 614 24.83 22.89 -22.89
CA GLY A 614 24.06 23.82 -22.08
C GLY A 614 24.88 25.05 -21.70
N PHE A 615 24.29 25.93 -20.91
CA PHE A 615 24.92 27.14 -20.38
C PHE A 615 24.97 27.12 -18.85
N LEU A 616 26.08 27.63 -18.33
CA LEU A 616 26.29 27.86 -16.91
C LEU A 616 26.27 29.36 -16.65
N VAL A 617 25.47 29.77 -15.67
CA VAL A 617 25.31 31.17 -15.24
C VAL A 617 25.60 31.33 -13.75
N ASP A 618 25.93 32.54 -13.32
CA ASP A 618 26.04 32.84 -11.89
C ASP A 618 24.67 32.76 -11.20
N VAL A 619 24.67 32.37 -9.92
CA VAL A 619 23.44 32.30 -9.12
C VAL A 619 22.83 33.70 -9.01
N GLY A 620 21.56 33.83 -9.40
CA GLY A 620 20.82 35.10 -9.41
C GLY A 620 21.06 35.97 -10.65
N ASP A 621 21.93 35.59 -11.58
CA ASP A 621 22.12 36.33 -12.83
C ASP A 621 21.02 36.02 -13.85
N THR A 622 19.87 36.63 -13.60
CA THR A 622 18.68 36.50 -14.44
C THR A 622 18.80 37.23 -15.78
N HIS A 623 19.84 38.06 -16.01
CA HIS A 623 20.09 38.65 -17.33
C HIS A 623 20.80 37.65 -18.23
N ALA A 624 21.86 37.00 -17.75
CA ALA A 624 22.57 35.98 -18.52
C ALA A 624 21.63 34.81 -18.91
N VAL A 625 20.74 34.39 -18.01
CA VAL A 625 19.71 33.38 -18.35
C VAL A 625 18.83 33.84 -19.50
N ALA A 626 18.35 35.09 -19.45
CA ALA A 626 17.48 35.65 -20.48
C ALA A 626 18.18 35.74 -21.84
N GLU A 627 19.46 36.12 -21.87
CA GLU A 627 20.28 36.16 -23.07
C GLU A 627 20.49 34.77 -23.68
N HIS A 628 20.79 33.76 -22.86
CA HIS A 628 20.94 32.39 -23.34
C HIS A 628 19.61 31.77 -23.81
N LEU A 629 18.50 32.08 -23.14
CA LEU A 629 17.16 31.72 -23.63
C LEU A 629 16.89 32.36 -24.99
N PHE A 630 17.23 33.65 -25.16
CA PHE A 630 17.10 34.35 -26.43
C PHE A 630 17.95 33.71 -27.53
N GLN A 631 19.22 33.37 -27.24
CA GLN A 631 20.11 32.69 -28.17
C GLN A 631 19.54 31.33 -28.61
N LEU A 632 19.19 30.45 -27.66
CA LEU A 632 18.67 29.12 -27.97
C LEU A 632 17.31 29.15 -28.68
N TRP A 633 16.51 30.19 -28.47
CA TRP A 633 15.21 30.34 -29.11
C TRP A 633 15.30 30.94 -30.53
N THR A 634 16.30 31.78 -30.80
CA THR A 634 16.41 32.51 -32.08
C THR A 634 17.46 31.95 -33.03
N ASP A 635 18.43 31.19 -32.53
CA ASP A 635 19.50 30.54 -33.30
C ASP A 635 19.26 29.02 -33.36
N GLN A 636 18.67 28.56 -34.46
CA GLN A 636 18.35 27.15 -34.67
C GLN A 636 19.60 26.28 -34.85
N GLU A 637 20.68 26.82 -35.44
CA GLU A 637 21.93 26.06 -35.65
C GLU A 637 22.65 25.81 -34.32
N LEU A 638 22.68 26.83 -33.45
CA LEU A 638 23.15 26.69 -32.09
C LEU A 638 22.31 25.68 -31.32
N TYR A 639 20.98 25.76 -31.40
CA TYR A 639 20.08 24.83 -30.74
C TYR A 639 20.32 23.38 -31.20
N ASP A 640 20.35 23.13 -32.51
CA ASP A 640 20.49 21.78 -33.08
C ASP A 640 21.83 21.16 -32.71
N SER A 641 22.92 21.95 -32.80
CA SER A 641 24.26 21.50 -32.42
C SER A 641 24.35 21.17 -30.92
N MET A 642 23.76 22.01 -30.07
CA MET A 642 23.75 21.82 -28.62
C MET A 642 22.88 20.63 -28.21
N SER A 643 21.70 20.48 -28.83
CA SER A 643 20.77 19.36 -28.61
C SER A 643 21.39 18.02 -29.01
N ALA A 644 22.02 17.96 -30.19
CA ALA A 644 22.72 16.77 -30.66
C ALA A 644 23.86 16.38 -29.71
N TYR A 645 24.66 17.36 -29.27
CA TYR A 645 25.74 17.10 -28.33
C TYR A 645 25.22 16.67 -26.95
N ALA A 646 24.16 17.31 -26.44
CA ALA A 646 23.53 16.96 -25.17
C ALA A 646 23.17 15.47 -25.11
N SER A 647 22.52 14.95 -26.15
CA SER A 647 22.02 13.56 -26.23
C SER A 647 23.10 12.47 -26.08
N THR A 648 24.37 12.80 -26.30
CA THR A 648 25.50 11.86 -26.24
C THR A 648 26.55 12.25 -25.19
N SER A 649 26.39 13.39 -24.52
CA SER A 649 27.38 13.95 -23.59
C SER A 649 27.27 13.42 -22.15
N VAL A 650 26.18 12.75 -21.81
CA VAL A 650 25.91 12.26 -20.45
C VAL A 650 26.80 11.06 -20.15
N SER A 651 27.55 11.13 -19.05
CA SER A 651 28.46 10.07 -18.60
C SER A 651 27.69 8.84 -18.10
N ASP A 652 28.22 7.64 -18.33
CA ASP A 652 27.71 6.41 -17.71
C ASP A 652 27.68 6.50 -16.17
N GLU A 653 28.48 7.39 -15.58
CA GLU A 653 28.57 7.62 -14.14
C GLU A 653 27.29 8.14 -13.48
N VAL A 654 26.35 8.69 -14.25
CA VAL A 654 25.06 9.13 -13.68
C VAL A 654 23.95 8.11 -13.93
N SER A 655 24.27 6.96 -14.53
CA SER A 655 23.34 5.85 -14.74
C SER A 655 23.32 4.89 -13.54
N THR A 656 22.20 4.21 -13.33
CA THR A 656 22.09 3.16 -12.29
C THR A 656 23.16 2.07 -12.42
N PRO A 657 23.45 1.50 -13.61
CA PRO A 657 24.57 0.59 -13.81
C PRO A 657 25.89 1.34 -14.12
N GLN A 658 26.26 2.34 -13.33
CA GLN A 658 27.50 3.11 -13.47
C GLN A 658 28.79 2.24 -13.42
N PRO A 659 29.86 2.60 -14.18
CA PRO A 659 31.15 1.91 -14.13
C PRO A 659 31.70 1.95 -12.72
N GLY A 660 31.79 0.76 -12.13
CA GLY A 660 31.89 0.67 -10.70
C GLY A 660 30.54 0.99 -10.08
N GLY A 661 29.75 -0.05 -9.81
CA GLY A 661 28.86 -0.01 -8.67
C GLY A 661 29.73 0.44 -7.50
N SER A 662 29.71 1.72 -7.14
CA SER A 662 30.64 2.26 -6.16
C SER A 662 30.38 1.60 -4.81
N PHE A 663 29.17 1.11 -4.55
CA PHE A 663 28.93 0.18 -3.45
C PHE A 663 29.54 -1.20 -3.66
N GLY A 664 29.61 -1.73 -4.87
CA GLY A 664 30.35 -2.96 -5.18
C GLY A 664 31.87 -2.79 -5.15
N VAL A 665 32.45 -1.72 -5.69
CA VAL A 665 33.89 -1.45 -5.59
C VAL A 665 34.28 -1.11 -4.14
N VAL A 666 33.51 -0.26 -3.47
CA VAL A 666 33.74 0.11 -2.08
C VAL A 666 33.44 -1.06 -1.14
N ALA A 667 32.36 -1.83 -1.33
CA ALA A 667 32.13 -3.05 -0.54
C ALA A 667 33.14 -4.15 -0.87
N VAL A 668 33.52 -4.38 -2.13
CA VAL A 668 34.56 -5.37 -2.49
C VAL A 668 35.92 -4.97 -1.92
N ALA A 669 36.28 -3.69 -1.98
CA ALA A 669 37.50 -3.15 -1.37
C ALA A 669 37.47 -3.25 0.16
N LEU A 670 36.35 -2.89 0.81
CA LEU A 670 36.18 -2.98 2.26
C LEU A 670 36.15 -4.42 2.77
N VAL A 671 35.42 -5.33 2.09
CA VAL A 671 35.41 -6.76 2.45
C VAL A 671 36.78 -7.37 2.13
N GLY A 672 37.49 -6.89 1.10
CA GLY A 672 38.86 -7.32 0.74
C GLY A 672 39.88 -7.12 1.87
N MET A 673 39.69 -6.10 2.71
CA MET A 673 40.53 -5.84 3.89
C MET A 673 40.24 -6.77 5.07
N VAL A 674 39.09 -7.48 5.10
CA VAL A 674 38.63 -8.27 6.26
C VAL A 674 38.81 -9.79 6.07
N VAL A 675 39.00 -10.29 4.83
CA VAL A 675 38.87 -11.74 4.51
C VAL A 675 40.20 -12.48 4.22
N ASP A 676 41.37 -11.85 4.29
CA ASP A 676 42.63 -12.58 4.08
C ASP A 676 43.03 -13.42 5.32
N ARG A 677 42.61 -14.70 5.36
CA ARG A 677 43.07 -15.72 6.31
C ARG A 677 43.24 -17.09 5.62
N SER A 678 44.28 -17.24 4.81
CA SER A 678 44.66 -18.52 4.19
C SER A 678 45.81 -19.22 4.93
N THR A 679 45.53 -20.18 5.82
CA THR A 679 46.36 -21.39 6.13
C THR A 679 45.70 -22.30 7.19
N PRO A 680 45.54 -23.63 6.96
CA PRO A 680 45.18 -24.60 8.00
C PRO A 680 46.22 -25.74 8.21
N PRO A 681 46.28 -26.40 9.39
CA PRO A 681 46.77 -27.78 9.52
C PRO A 681 45.72 -28.79 10.08
N SER A 682 46.02 -30.07 9.84
CA SER A 682 45.20 -31.28 9.66
C SER A 682 44.43 -31.91 10.85
N PRO A 683 43.48 -32.87 10.60
CA PRO A 683 42.57 -33.44 11.60
C PRO A 683 43.00 -34.83 12.14
N VAL A 684 42.53 -35.17 13.36
CA VAL A 684 42.57 -36.52 13.94
C VAL A 684 41.15 -37.05 14.17
N THR A 685 40.96 -38.32 13.83
CA THR A 685 39.72 -39.10 13.71
C THR A 685 39.25 -39.77 15.01
N GLY A 686 37.94 -40.03 15.14
CA GLY A 686 37.39 -41.03 16.08
C GLY A 686 35.88 -41.27 15.89
N SER A 687 35.46 -42.52 15.70
CA SER A 687 34.11 -42.99 15.35
C SER A 687 33.39 -43.72 16.51
N LEU A 688 32.10 -44.08 16.29
CA LEU A 688 31.27 -45.20 16.84
C LEU A 688 29.90 -44.70 17.38
N SER A 689 28.77 -44.92 16.68
CA SER A 689 27.88 -46.10 16.52
C SER A 689 26.78 -46.26 17.59
N ARG A 690 25.52 -46.38 17.13
CA ARG A 690 24.22 -46.42 17.88
C ARG A 690 23.72 -47.85 18.18
N PRO A 691 22.84 -48.04 19.20
CA PRO A 691 21.85 -49.14 19.25
C PRO A 691 20.36 -48.68 19.43
N PRO A 692 19.36 -49.59 19.35
CA PRO A 692 17.95 -49.34 18.97
C PRO A 692 16.93 -49.26 20.15
N PRO A 693 15.60 -49.07 19.93
CA PRO A 693 14.70 -48.42 20.89
C PRO A 693 13.88 -49.36 21.80
N ARG A 694 13.30 -48.81 22.88
CA ARG A 694 12.35 -49.48 23.80
C ARG A 694 11.11 -48.60 24.06
N ASN A 695 9.94 -49.25 24.22
CA ASN A 695 8.60 -48.67 24.34
C ASN A 695 8.26 -48.05 25.73
N SER A 696 7.51 -46.95 25.63
CA SER A 696 6.49 -46.32 26.50
C SER A 696 6.47 -46.61 28.02
N LYS A 697 6.91 -45.62 28.80
CA LYS A 697 6.53 -45.39 30.21
C LYS A 697 6.20 -43.91 30.43
N ASP A 698 5.27 -43.65 31.35
CA ASP A 698 4.77 -42.36 31.82
C ASP A 698 5.83 -41.24 31.82
N GLN A 699 5.73 -40.32 30.85
CA GLN A 699 6.79 -39.36 30.48
C GLN A 699 7.07 -38.32 31.58
N ARG A 700 6.15 -38.12 32.53
CA ARG A 700 6.31 -37.19 33.67
C ARG A 700 7.28 -37.70 34.74
N SER A 701 7.59 -38.99 34.73
CA SER A 701 8.55 -39.64 35.65
C SER A 701 10.02 -39.33 35.34
N VAL A 702 10.28 -38.51 34.31
CA VAL A 702 11.63 -38.11 33.86
C VAL A 702 12.00 -36.69 34.30
N LEU A 703 11.02 -35.89 34.74
CA LEU A 703 11.23 -34.49 35.13
C LEU A 703 11.87 -34.36 36.54
N PRO A 704 12.66 -33.32 36.85
CA PRO A 704 13.19 -33.07 38.20
C PRO A 704 12.10 -32.95 39.27
N ALA A 705 12.38 -33.33 40.52
CA ALA A 705 11.40 -33.30 41.61
C ALA A 705 10.81 -31.90 41.86
N ALA A 706 11.63 -30.85 41.78
CA ALA A 706 11.20 -29.46 41.92
C ALA A 706 10.22 -29.03 40.80
N ASP A 707 10.45 -29.46 39.56
CA ASP A 707 9.53 -29.16 38.45
C ASP A 707 8.24 -29.96 38.55
N ARG A 708 8.27 -31.19 39.06
CA ARG A 708 7.04 -31.96 39.33
C ARG A 708 6.17 -31.29 40.39
N GLU A 709 6.79 -30.72 41.43
CA GLU A 709 6.07 -29.99 42.49
C GLU A 709 5.48 -28.66 41.99
N ALA A 710 6.24 -27.90 41.19
CA ALA A 710 5.76 -26.68 40.55
C ALA A 710 4.61 -26.96 39.55
N ILE A 711 4.76 -28.00 38.73
CA ILE A 711 3.70 -28.45 37.81
C ILE A 711 2.48 -28.93 38.59
N SER A 712 2.63 -29.72 39.65
CA SER A 712 1.52 -30.17 40.50
C SER A 712 0.78 -29.00 41.15
N THR A 713 1.48 -27.92 41.50
CA THR A 713 0.87 -26.72 42.09
C THR A 713 0.05 -25.95 41.05
N LEU A 714 0.57 -25.76 39.83
CA LEU A 714 -0.14 -25.09 38.74
C LEU A 714 -1.31 -25.91 38.20
N VAL A 715 -1.13 -27.23 38.08
CA VAL A 715 -2.22 -28.18 37.76
C VAL A 715 -3.27 -28.17 38.87
N GLY A 716 -2.86 -28.11 40.14
CA GLY A 716 -3.79 -27.91 41.27
C GLY A 716 -4.62 -26.63 41.12
N ARG A 717 -4.00 -25.50 40.74
CA ARG A 717 -4.71 -24.24 40.47
C ARG A 717 -5.65 -24.32 39.27
N SER A 718 -5.23 -24.97 38.19
CA SER A 718 -6.05 -25.25 36.99
C SER A 718 -7.27 -26.13 37.34
N VAL A 719 -7.06 -27.18 38.15
CA VAL A 719 -8.14 -28.05 38.64
C VAL A 719 -9.07 -27.29 39.58
N SER A 720 -8.55 -26.44 40.47
CA SER A 720 -9.36 -25.58 41.33
C SER A 720 -10.19 -24.58 40.52
N ALA A 721 -9.60 -23.90 39.55
CA ALA A 721 -10.31 -22.97 38.67
C ALA A 721 -11.38 -23.67 37.80
N SER A 722 -11.06 -24.87 37.28
CA SER A 722 -11.99 -25.72 36.55
C SER A 722 -13.13 -26.23 37.42
N SER A 723 -12.85 -26.58 38.68
CA SER A 723 -13.88 -27.01 39.65
C SER A 723 -14.79 -25.85 40.07
N ALA A 724 -14.25 -24.64 40.22
CA ALA A 724 -15.04 -23.43 40.47
C ALA A 724 -15.96 -23.13 39.28
N PHE A 725 -15.43 -23.25 38.06
CA PHE A 725 -16.21 -23.16 36.82
C PHE A 725 -17.32 -24.21 36.73
N SER A 726 -17.04 -25.48 37.04
CA SER A 726 -18.05 -26.55 37.06
C SER A 726 -19.10 -26.43 38.18
N SER A 727 -18.85 -25.58 39.19
CA SER A 727 -19.76 -25.35 40.33
C SER A 727 -20.69 -24.15 40.17
N LEU A 728 -20.56 -23.38 39.07
CA LEU A 728 -21.46 -22.27 38.75
C LEU A 728 -22.88 -22.80 38.48
N SER A 729 -23.87 -22.29 39.22
CA SER A 729 -25.28 -22.68 39.07
C SER A 729 -25.94 -21.96 37.90
N ALA A 730 -27.10 -22.43 37.45
CA ALA A 730 -27.92 -21.77 36.42
C ALA A 730 -28.38 -20.33 36.80
N ALA A 731 -28.07 -19.84 38.00
CA ALA A 731 -28.37 -18.50 38.48
C ALA A 731 -27.20 -17.50 38.38
N SER A 732 -25.99 -17.91 37.95
CA SER A 732 -24.87 -16.99 37.72
C SER A 732 -25.03 -16.19 36.43
N SER A 733 -24.59 -14.92 36.43
CA SER A 733 -24.65 -14.08 35.22
C SER A 733 -23.73 -14.60 34.12
N THR A 734 -24.03 -14.28 32.85
CA THR A 734 -23.18 -14.60 31.70
C THR A 734 -21.78 -13.98 31.82
N GLU A 735 -21.68 -12.81 32.46
CA GLU A 735 -20.41 -12.14 32.75
C GLU A 735 -19.58 -12.90 33.80
N ASP A 736 -20.18 -13.34 34.91
CA ASP A 736 -19.50 -14.15 35.94
C ASP A 736 -18.98 -15.47 35.35
N PHE A 737 -19.77 -16.08 34.47
CA PHE A 737 -19.39 -17.29 33.75
C PHE A 737 -18.17 -17.09 32.84
N LEU A 738 -18.16 -16.02 32.04
CA LEU A 738 -17.02 -15.69 31.16
C LEU A 738 -15.77 -15.31 31.95
N GLN A 739 -15.92 -14.64 33.10
CA GLN A 739 -14.82 -14.32 33.98
C GLN A 739 -14.17 -15.59 34.54
N ALA A 740 -14.98 -16.50 35.10
CA ALA A 740 -14.50 -17.80 35.59
C ALA A 740 -13.84 -18.65 34.47
N LYS A 741 -14.40 -18.60 33.25
CA LYS A 741 -13.83 -19.27 32.07
C LYS A 741 -12.48 -18.68 31.67
N THR A 742 -12.34 -17.35 31.71
CA THR A 742 -11.09 -16.64 31.41
C THR A 742 -9.99 -17.00 32.42
N GLU A 743 -10.34 -17.10 33.70
CA GLU A 743 -9.43 -17.49 34.77
C GLU A 743 -8.99 -18.95 34.67
N SER A 744 -9.92 -19.85 34.34
CA SER A 744 -9.64 -21.26 34.05
C SER A 744 -8.67 -21.43 32.86
N LEU A 745 -8.93 -20.78 31.72
CA LEU A 745 -8.04 -20.82 30.55
C LEU A 745 -6.66 -20.23 30.84
N ALA A 746 -6.59 -19.13 31.61
CA ALA A 746 -5.31 -18.53 32.00
C ALA A 746 -4.48 -19.46 32.89
N ALA A 747 -5.12 -20.17 33.82
CA ALA A 747 -4.47 -21.17 34.68
C ALA A 747 -3.96 -22.38 33.86
N ASP A 748 -4.74 -22.84 32.89
CA ASP A 748 -4.35 -23.95 31.98
C ASP A 748 -3.15 -23.57 31.09
N ILE A 749 -3.15 -22.36 30.54
CA ILE A 749 -2.04 -21.82 29.74
C ILE A 749 -0.76 -21.74 30.59
N ALA A 750 -0.87 -21.28 31.84
CA ALA A 750 0.27 -21.21 32.75
C ALA A 750 0.82 -22.60 33.10
N ALA A 751 -0.05 -23.58 33.36
CA ALA A 751 0.35 -24.96 33.64
C ALA A 751 1.03 -25.61 32.42
N ASN A 752 0.45 -25.48 31.22
CA ASN A 752 0.98 -26.06 29.98
C ASN A 752 2.30 -25.42 29.55
N ASN A 753 2.48 -24.11 29.72
CA ASN A 753 3.77 -23.46 29.47
C ASN A 753 4.85 -24.00 30.43
N LYS A 754 4.56 -24.16 31.72
CA LYS A 754 5.53 -24.73 32.67
C LYS A 754 5.87 -26.19 32.37
N ILE A 755 4.90 -27.00 31.94
CA ILE A 755 5.13 -28.38 31.49
C ILE A 755 6.05 -28.40 30.26
N LYS A 756 5.78 -27.53 29.28
CA LYS A 756 6.60 -27.37 28.08
C LYS A 756 8.04 -27.00 28.46
N ASP A 757 8.23 -25.96 29.26
CA ASP A 757 9.56 -25.50 29.72
C ASP A 757 10.33 -26.62 30.44
N ALA A 758 9.66 -27.39 31.30
CA ALA A 758 10.28 -28.51 32.00
C ALA A 758 10.74 -29.64 31.06
N PHE A 759 10.02 -29.91 29.97
CA PHE A 759 10.45 -30.86 28.94
C PHE A 759 11.63 -30.33 28.11
N TYR A 760 11.66 -29.03 27.81
CA TYR A 760 12.82 -28.39 27.16
C TYR A 760 14.06 -28.47 28.05
N GLU A 761 13.97 -28.19 29.35
CA GLU A 761 15.08 -28.33 30.31
C GLU A 761 15.54 -29.80 30.45
N ALA A 762 14.61 -30.76 30.49
CA ALA A 762 14.94 -32.18 30.55
C ALA A 762 15.71 -32.64 29.29
N ARG A 763 15.42 -32.05 28.11
CA ARG A 763 16.15 -32.30 26.87
C ARG A 763 17.56 -31.71 26.89
N GLU A 764 17.71 -30.50 27.41
CA GLU A 764 19.03 -29.86 27.58
C GLU A 764 19.95 -30.70 28.48
N ARG A 765 19.39 -31.30 29.54
CA ARG A 765 20.10 -32.22 30.44
C ARG A 765 20.26 -33.64 29.90
N ARG A 766 19.81 -33.92 28.66
CA ARG A 766 19.79 -35.25 28.03
C ARG A 766 19.09 -36.33 28.85
N ALA A 767 18.13 -35.93 29.70
CA ALA A 767 17.39 -36.84 30.58
C ALA A 767 16.23 -37.56 29.87
N ILE A 768 15.82 -37.09 28.68
CA ILE A 768 14.70 -37.63 27.87
C ILE A 768 15.15 -37.93 26.43
N ALA A 769 14.62 -38.98 25.82
CA ALA A 769 14.91 -39.34 24.43
C ALA A 769 14.16 -38.42 23.43
N GLU A 770 14.74 -38.19 22.26
CA GLU A 770 14.22 -37.24 21.25
C GLU A 770 12.78 -37.55 20.80
N ASN A 771 12.42 -38.83 20.69
CA ASN A 771 11.07 -39.23 20.28
C ASN A 771 10.04 -38.97 21.40
N ASP A 772 10.38 -39.30 22.65
CA ASP A 772 9.53 -39.05 23.81
C ASP A 772 9.36 -37.55 24.08
N PHE A 773 10.41 -36.75 23.84
CA PHE A 773 10.34 -35.28 23.88
C PHE A 773 9.39 -34.72 22.83
N LYS A 774 9.50 -35.17 21.56
CA LYS A 774 8.63 -34.71 20.48
C LYS A 774 7.17 -35.05 20.71
N GLU A 775 6.89 -36.24 21.23
CA GLU A 775 5.52 -36.67 21.55
C GLU A 775 4.93 -35.86 22.72
N ALA A 776 5.69 -35.70 23.81
CA ALA A 776 5.27 -34.95 24.99
C ALA A 776 5.00 -33.47 24.67
N VAL A 777 5.95 -32.81 24.01
CA VAL A 777 5.86 -31.40 23.64
C VAL A 777 4.79 -31.18 22.58
N GLY A 778 4.69 -32.07 21.57
CA GLY A 778 3.67 -31.97 20.54
C GLY A 778 2.25 -32.01 21.10
N LYS A 779 1.97 -32.88 22.08
CA LYS A 779 0.66 -32.93 22.74
C LYS A 779 0.37 -31.65 23.54
N THR A 780 1.33 -31.18 24.34
CA THR A 780 1.18 -29.96 25.13
C THR A 780 1.05 -28.71 24.26
N GLU A 781 1.72 -28.64 23.10
CA GLU A 781 1.60 -27.52 22.16
C GLU A 781 0.20 -27.42 21.52
N VAL A 782 -0.45 -28.56 21.23
CA VAL A 782 -1.82 -28.58 20.70
C VAL A 782 -2.82 -28.06 21.72
N GLU A 783 -2.72 -28.52 22.97
CA GLU A 783 -3.58 -28.11 24.09
C GLU A 783 -3.37 -26.63 24.45
N LEU A 784 -2.11 -26.18 24.51
CA LEU A 784 -1.74 -24.79 24.73
C LEU A 784 -2.31 -23.88 23.63
N ALA A 785 -2.13 -24.25 22.36
CA ALA A 785 -2.62 -23.46 21.24
C ALA A 785 -4.15 -23.37 21.21
N ALA A 786 -4.87 -24.41 21.64
CA ALA A 786 -6.34 -24.37 21.75
C ALA A 786 -6.81 -23.39 22.84
N ALA A 787 -6.21 -23.46 24.04
CA ALA A 787 -6.55 -22.59 25.16
C ALA A 787 -6.20 -21.11 24.88
N GLU A 788 -5.04 -20.84 24.26
CA GLU A 788 -4.63 -19.49 23.89
C GLU A 788 -5.58 -18.86 22.85
N ARG A 789 -6.06 -19.64 21.88
CA ARG A 789 -7.01 -19.16 20.86
C ARG A 789 -8.35 -18.77 21.48
N GLU A 790 -8.93 -19.66 22.28
CA GLU A 790 -10.22 -19.40 22.94
C GLU A 790 -10.11 -18.17 23.85
N LEU A 791 -9.03 -18.05 24.65
CA LEU A 791 -8.80 -16.89 25.51
C LEU A 791 -8.69 -15.58 24.73
N VAL A 792 -8.04 -15.59 23.57
CA VAL A 792 -7.92 -14.40 22.70
C VAL A 792 -9.28 -14.00 22.13
N VAL A 793 -10.12 -14.96 21.71
CA VAL A 793 -11.47 -14.69 21.19
C VAL A 793 -12.35 -14.10 22.29
N ILE A 794 -12.39 -14.72 23.47
CA ILE A 794 -13.16 -14.21 24.63
C ILE A 794 -12.71 -12.80 24.96
N LYS A 795 -11.39 -12.54 25.06
CA LYS A 795 -10.89 -11.19 25.38
C LYS A 795 -11.20 -10.14 24.31
N ARG A 796 -11.30 -10.52 23.04
CA ARG A 796 -11.54 -9.58 21.91
C ARG A 796 -13.01 -9.36 21.59
N GLN A 797 -13.86 -10.33 21.91
CA GLN A 797 -15.28 -10.33 21.57
C GLN A 797 -16.18 -10.46 22.80
N LYS A 798 -15.63 -10.28 24.02
CA LYS A 798 -16.30 -10.44 25.32
C LYS A 798 -17.71 -9.88 25.29
N LYS A 799 -17.84 -8.63 24.87
CA LYS A 799 -19.11 -7.91 24.82
C LYS A 799 -20.16 -8.58 23.92
N ILE A 800 -19.81 -8.86 22.66
CA ILE A 800 -20.76 -9.50 21.74
C ILE A 800 -21.06 -10.93 22.20
N ILE A 801 -20.11 -11.63 22.81
CA ILE A 801 -20.34 -12.95 23.40
C ILE A 801 -21.34 -12.86 24.55
N ILE A 802 -21.23 -11.88 25.45
CA ILE A 802 -22.21 -11.63 26.53
C ILE A 802 -23.59 -11.34 25.93
N ASP A 803 -23.67 -10.37 25.01
CA ASP A 803 -24.94 -9.97 24.40
C ASP A 803 -25.61 -11.15 23.69
N ASP A 804 -24.84 -11.92 22.91
CA ASP A 804 -25.32 -13.12 22.22
C ASP A 804 -25.75 -14.22 23.19
N MET A 805 -24.95 -14.45 24.24
CA MET A 805 -25.27 -15.44 25.27
C MET A 805 -26.58 -15.06 25.94
N ASP A 806 -26.74 -13.82 26.41
CA ASP A 806 -27.98 -13.32 27.02
C ASP A 806 -29.20 -13.46 26.09
N GLU A 807 -29.00 -13.31 24.77
CA GLU A 807 -30.04 -13.50 23.76
C GLU A 807 -30.44 -14.97 23.56
N VAL A 808 -29.50 -15.92 23.65
CA VAL A 808 -29.79 -17.35 23.48
C VAL A 808 -30.06 -18.08 24.80
N MET A 809 -29.67 -17.50 25.94
CA MET A 809 -29.84 -18.05 27.29
C MET A 809 -31.26 -18.60 27.53
N PRO A 810 -32.37 -17.94 27.13
CA PRO A 810 -33.71 -18.47 27.34
C PRO A 810 -34.00 -19.82 26.65
N LYS A 811 -33.18 -20.22 25.67
CA LYS A 811 -33.31 -21.47 24.90
C LYS A 811 -32.50 -22.63 25.48
N HIS A 812 -31.54 -22.35 26.36
CA HIS A 812 -30.64 -23.36 26.91
C HIS A 812 -30.88 -23.56 28.41
N GLN A 813 -30.75 -24.80 28.87
CA GLN A 813 -30.90 -25.12 30.29
C GLN A 813 -29.69 -24.69 31.12
N THR A 814 -28.53 -24.55 30.50
CA THR A 814 -27.28 -24.15 31.16
C THR A 814 -26.57 -23.02 30.41
N VAL A 815 -25.85 -22.16 31.15
CA VAL A 815 -24.99 -21.12 30.58
C VAL A 815 -23.87 -21.73 29.73
N GLY A 816 -23.44 -22.94 30.07
CA GLY A 816 -22.43 -23.70 29.32
C GLY A 816 -22.87 -24.06 27.91
N ASP A 817 -24.12 -24.50 27.73
CA ASP A 817 -24.64 -24.86 26.41
C ASP A 817 -24.81 -23.62 25.51
N ALA A 818 -25.31 -22.51 26.08
CA ALA A 818 -25.40 -21.22 25.40
C ALA A 818 -24.02 -20.68 25.00
N TYR A 819 -23.01 -20.84 25.87
CA TYR A 819 -21.63 -20.48 25.58
C TYR A 819 -21.05 -21.32 24.44
N ILE A 820 -21.24 -22.65 24.46
CA ILE A 820 -20.74 -23.56 23.42
C ILE A 820 -21.32 -23.17 22.06
N GLU A 821 -22.63 -22.92 21.98
CA GLU A 821 -23.27 -22.45 20.73
C GLU A 821 -22.67 -21.11 20.26
N THR A 822 -22.51 -20.15 21.17
CA THR A 822 -22.01 -18.80 20.85
C THR A 822 -20.54 -18.79 20.45
N ILE A 823 -19.69 -19.57 21.11
CA ILE A 823 -18.24 -19.54 20.95
C ILE A 823 -17.75 -20.40 19.79
N THR A 824 -18.45 -21.49 19.45
CA THR A 824 -18.02 -22.44 18.41
C THR A 824 -17.88 -21.76 17.06
N ASN A 825 -18.89 -20.99 16.64
CA ASN A 825 -18.86 -20.25 15.37
C ASN A 825 -17.79 -19.15 15.37
N ARG A 826 -17.56 -18.51 16.52
CA ARG A 826 -16.57 -17.43 16.67
C ARG A 826 -15.14 -17.93 16.68
N ILE A 827 -14.86 -19.08 17.30
CA ILE A 827 -13.54 -19.73 17.28
C ILE A 827 -13.26 -20.28 15.88
N MET A 828 -14.25 -20.88 15.22
CA MET A 828 -14.10 -21.34 13.83
C MET A 828 -13.84 -20.17 12.87
N ALA A 829 -14.52 -19.04 13.03
CA ALA A 829 -14.22 -17.82 12.26
C ALA A 829 -12.83 -17.25 12.57
N ALA A 830 -12.41 -17.24 13.84
CA ALA A 830 -11.11 -16.68 14.26
C ALA A 830 -9.90 -17.57 13.93
N THR A 831 -10.12 -18.86 13.59
CA THR A 831 -9.05 -19.84 13.27
C THR A 831 -8.70 -19.92 11.79
N GLY A 832 -9.47 -19.28 10.92
CA GLY A 832 -9.20 -19.22 9.50
C GLY A 832 -8.00 -18.33 9.15
N HIS A 833 -7.04 -18.89 8.43
CA HIS A 833 -6.23 -18.17 7.43
C HIS A 833 -7.11 -17.68 6.25
N GLN A 834 -8.37 -17.34 6.52
CA GLN A 834 -9.28 -16.84 5.52
C GLN A 834 -8.88 -15.38 5.29
N LYS A 835 -8.25 -15.12 4.13
CA LYS A 835 -8.55 -13.89 3.38
C LYS A 835 -10.05 -13.64 3.56
N ALA A 836 -10.48 -12.41 3.85
CA ALA A 836 -11.90 -12.05 3.88
C ALA A 836 -12.59 -12.71 2.68
N GLU A 837 -13.29 -13.83 2.91
CA GLU A 837 -13.96 -14.51 1.82
C GLU A 837 -15.02 -13.52 1.31
N PRO A 838 -15.15 -13.32 0.00
CA PRO A 838 -16.20 -12.47 -0.53
C PRO A 838 -17.53 -12.95 0.05
N PHE A 839 -18.33 -12.02 0.57
CA PHE A 839 -19.61 -12.31 1.20
C PHE A 839 -20.46 -13.19 0.26
N LYS A 840 -20.67 -14.46 0.62
CA LYS A 840 -21.41 -15.42 -0.20
C LYS A 840 -22.91 -15.22 0.02
N GLN A 841 -23.53 -14.40 -0.83
CA GLN A 841 -24.95 -14.05 -0.73
C GLN A 841 -25.87 -15.28 -0.68
N LYS A 842 -25.55 -16.32 -1.46
CA LYS A 842 -26.29 -17.59 -1.50
C LYS A 842 -26.24 -18.36 -0.17
N VAL A 843 -25.06 -18.40 0.46
CA VAL A 843 -24.87 -19.04 1.77
C VAL A 843 -25.63 -18.27 2.85
N PHE A 844 -25.52 -16.94 2.86
CA PHE A 844 -26.28 -16.10 3.78
C PHE A 844 -27.79 -16.29 3.66
N ARG A 845 -28.33 -16.31 2.42
CA ARG A 845 -29.76 -16.56 2.16
C ARG A 845 -30.19 -17.92 2.72
N HIS A 846 -29.45 -18.97 2.38
CA HIS A 846 -29.71 -20.32 2.87
C HIS A 846 -29.72 -20.38 4.39
N ASP A 847 -28.70 -19.81 5.04
CA ASP A 847 -28.55 -19.87 6.49
C ASP A 847 -29.63 -19.04 7.21
N VAL A 848 -30.06 -17.91 6.65
CA VAL A 848 -31.20 -17.11 7.17
C VAL A 848 -32.51 -17.89 7.07
N LEU A 849 -32.79 -18.52 5.92
CA LEU A 849 -34.01 -19.31 5.72
C LEU A 849 -34.05 -20.51 6.68
N ALA A 850 -32.92 -21.22 6.81
CA ALA A 850 -32.76 -22.34 7.74
C ALA A 850 -32.92 -21.88 9.19
N TYR A 851 -32.30 -20.75 9.57
CA TYR A 851 -32.36 -20.21 10.92
C TYR A 851 -33.79 -19.87 11.35
N TYR A 852 -34.62 -19.30 10.47
CA TYR A 852 -36.00 -18.97 10.81
C TYR A 852 -37.02 -20.05 10.44
N GLY A 853 -36.60 -21.16 9.82
CA GLY A 853 -37.53 -22.16 9.28
C GLY A 853 -38.50 -21.56 8.25
N ALA A 854 -38.02 -20.60 7.45
CA ALA A 854 -38.85 -19.71 6.65
C ALA A 854 -39.04 -20.17 5.19
N GLU A 855 -38.89 -21.47 4.92
CA GLU A 855 -39.07 -22.08 3.59
C GLU A 855 -39.91 -23.36 3.72
N ARG A 856 -40.85 -23.57 2.80
CA ARG A 856 -41.63 -24.81 2.70
C ARG A 856 -41.93 -25.16 1.24
N THR A 857 -42.06 -26.45 0.96
CA THR A 857 -42.59 -26.97 -0.31
C THR A 857 -44.07 -27.28 -0.13
N ILE A 858 -44.92 -26.79 -1.02
CA ILE A 858 -46.37 -27.10 -1.03
C ILE A 858 -46.63 -28.35 -1.88
N ASP A 859 -47.81 -28.94 -1.73
CA ASP A 859 -48.27 -30.17 -2.40
C ASP A 859 -48.13 -30.15 -3.94
N ASP A 860 -48.11 -28.98 -4.58
CA ASP A 860 -47.92 -28.81 -6.03
C ASP A 860 -46.45 -28.74 -6.47
N GLY A 861 -45.51 -28.88 -5.53
CA GLY A 861 -44.07 -28.80 -5.75
C GLY A 861 -43.50 -27.38 -5.77
N SER A 862 -44.33 -26.34 -5.60
CA SER A 862 -43.86 -24.96 -5.52
C SER A 862 -43.25 -24.64 -4.14
N ILE A 863 -42.30 -23.70 -4.12
CA ILE A 863 -41.63 -23.25 -2.90
C ILE A 863 -42.25 -21.92 -2.45
N GLU A 864 -42.64 -21.86 -1.18
CA GLU A 864 -43.04 -20.64 -0.49
C GLU A 864 -42.03 -20.25 0.57
N LYS A 865 -41.85 -18.93 0.73
CA LYS A 865 -41.01 -18.34 1.77
C LYS A 865 -41.86 -17.49 2.72
N TYR A 866 -41.51 -17.49 4.00
CA TYR A 866 -42.23 -16.75 5.03
C TYR A 866 -41.67 -15.33 5.22
N CYS A 867 -42.44 -14.32 4.82
CA CYS A 867 -42.18 -12.93 5.17
C CYS A 867 -42.60 -12.68 6.63
N HIS A 868 -41.66 -12.19 7.45
CA HIS A 868 -41.88 -11.91 8.87
C HIS A 868 -43.01 -10.89 9.13
N LEU A 869 -43.41 -10.12 8.13
CA LEU A 869 -44.42 -9.07 8.25
C LEU A 869 -45.74 -9.40 7.54
N THR A 870 -45.69 -10.14 6.43
CA THR A 870 -46.84 -10.37 5.54
C THR A 870 -47.21 -11.85 5.38
N GLY A 871 -46.52 -12.80 6.02
CA GLY A 871 -46.85 -14.23 5.99
C GLY A 871 -46.18 -14.99 4.84
N TRP A 872 -46.77 -16.11 4.42
CA TRP A 872 -46.25 -16.94 3.31
C TRP A 872 -46.53 -16.29 1.95
N HIS A 873 -45.52 -16.27 1.09
CA HIS A 873 -45.59 -15.77 -0.29
C HIS A 873 -44.78 -16.68 -1.22
N PRO A 874 -45.04 -16.68 -2.54
CA PRO A 874 -44.21 -17.38 -3.51
C PRO A 874 -42.72 -17.00 -3.38
N ALA A 875 -41.82 -17.97 -3.57
CA ALA A 875 -40.39 -17.79 -3.32
C ALA A 875 -39.74 -16.57 -4.04
N ARG A 876 -40.25 -16.21 -5.22
CA ARG A 876 -39.80 -15.05 -6.04
C ARG A 876 -40.13 -13.68 -5.44
N ASP A 877 -41.13 -13.62 -4.56
CA ASP A 877 -41.63 -12.36 -4.01
C ASP A 877 -40.93 -12.00 -2.68
N VAL A 878 -40.02 -12.85 -2.20
CA VAL A 878 -39.45 -12.79 -0.85
C VAL A 878 -37.91 -12.86 -0.88
N LYS A 879 -37.29 -11.85 -0.26
CA LYS A 879 -35.83 -11.70 -0.13
C LYS A 879 -35.37 -11.88 1.32
N CYS A 880 -34.11 -12.31 1.49
CA CYS A 880 -33.42 -12.24 2.78
C CYS A 880 -32.72 -10.89 2.88
N ALA A 881 -33.41 -9.92 3.50
CA ALA A 881 -32.94 -8.56 3.73
C ALA A 881 -31.80 -8.53 4.75
N HIS A 882 -30.80 -7.68 4.51
CA HIS A 882 -29.77 -7.38 5.51
C HIS A 882 -30.28 -6.27 6.43
N ILE A 883 -30.23 -6.51 7.74
CA ILE A 883 -30.56 -5.48 8.73
C ILE A 883 -29.48 -4.40 8.69
N VAL A 884 -28.20 -4.80 8.77
CA VAL A 884 -27.04 -3.94 8.50
C VAL A 884 -26.44 -4.36 7.15
N PRO A 885 -26.42 -3.46 6.14
CA PRO A 885 -25.93 -3.77 4.81
C PRO A 885 -24.48 -4.30 4.81
N LYS A 886 -24.21 -5.30 3.96
CA LYS A 886 -22.86 -5.88 3.82
C LYS A 886 -21.80 -4.87 3.38
N SER A 887 -22.17 -3.82 2.67
CA SER A 887 -21.28 -2.71 2.26
C SER A 887 -20.69 -1.92 3.44
N LEU A 888 -21.30 -2.01 4.63
CA LEU A 888 -20.80 -1.38 5.85
C LEU A 888 -19.74 -2.21 6.58
N GLN A 889 -19.46 -3.45 6.16
CA GLN A 889 -18.42 -4.27 6.78
C GLN A 889 -17.06 -3.58 6.67
N SER A 890 -16.53 -3.15 7.83
CA SER A 890 -15.38 -2.27 7.90
C SER A 890 -14.79 -2.28 9.32
N ASP A 891 -13.54 -1.83 9.45
CA ASP A 891 -12.88 -1.67 10.75
C ASP A 891 -13.56 -0.57 11.58
N GLU A 892 -14.13 0.42 10.90
CA GLU A 892 -14.93 1.49 11.47
C GLU A 892 -16.19 0.94 12.14
N LEU A 893 -16.92 0.03 11.46
CA LEU A 893 -18.08 -0.65 12.03
C LEU A 893 -17.70 -1.55 13.21
N ALA A 894 -16.53 -2.21 13.14
CA ALA A 894 -16.01 -2.99 14.26
C ALA A 894 -15.73 -2.12 15.49
N TYR A 895 -15.10 -0.96 15.29
CA TYR A 895 -14.87 -0.01 16.37
C TYR A 895 -16.17 0.52 16.99
N LEU A 896 -17.21 0.77 16.17
CA LEU A 896 -18.53 1.20 16.65
C LEU A 896 -19.21 0.16 17.54
N PHE A 897 -19.09 -1.13 17.20
CA PHE A 897 -19.60 -2.23 18.04
C PHE A 897 -18.66 -2.58 19.22
N GLY A 898 -17.49 -1.96 19.32
CA GLY A 898 -16.54 -2.19 20.40
C GLY A 898 -15.77 -3.50 20.26
N VAL A 899 -15.59 -3.98 19.03
CA VAL A 899 -14.88 -5.22 18.70
C VAL A 899 -13.80 -4.98 17.65
N ARG A 900 -12.92 -5.97 17.45
CA ARG A 900 -11.87 -5.88 16.42
C ARG A 900 -12.35 -6.26 15.02
N GLU A 901 -13.40 -7.05 14.91
CA GLU A 901 -13.92 -7.54 13.63
C GLU A 901 -15.43 -7.78 13.75
N THR A 902 -16.17 -7.58 12.65
CA THR A 902 -17.62 -7.78 12.58
C THR A 902 -17.96 -8.90 11.61
N MET A 903 -18.95 -9.71 11.97
CA MET A 903 -19.41 -10.82 11.15
C MET A 903 -20.82 -10.53 10.63
N LEU A 904 -20.94 -9.82 9.51
CA LEU A 904 -22.25 -9.46 8.95
C LEU A 904 -22.94 -10.62 8.21
N ALA A 905 -22.22 -11.73 7.96
CA ALA A 905 -22.74 -12.93 7.32
C ALA A 905 -23.51 -13.87 8.26
N GLU A 906 -23.70 -13.50 9.53
CA GLU A 906 -24.48 -14.31 10.45
C GLU A 906 -26.01 -14.20 10.19
N PRO A 907 -26.79 -15.28 10.32
CA PRO A 907 -28.24 -15.26 10.08
C PRO A 907 -29.02 -14.24 10.92
N ARG A 908 -28.48 -13.87 12.09
CA ARG A 908 -29.07 -12.86 12.99
C ARG A 908 -28.99 -11.43 12.45
N ASN A 909 -28.20 -11.17 11.40
CA ASN A 909 -28.22 -9.93 10.62
C ASN A 909 -29.23 -9.96 9.45
N GLY A 910 -30.01 -11.04 9.33
CA GLY A 910 -31.00 -11.24 8.27
C GLY A 910 -32.45 -11.16 8.74
N LEU A 911 -33.32 -10.65 7.87
CA LEU A 911 -34.78 -10.78 7.96
C LEU A 911 -35.33 -11.30 6.63
N VAL A 912 -36.30 -12.20 6.68
CA VAL A 912 -37.01 -12.66 5.47
C VAL A 912 -38.20 -11.73 5.24
N LEU A 913 -38.15 -10.93 4.17
CA LEU A 913 -39.11 -9.88 3.86
C LEU A 913 -39.59 -9.98 2.41
N ASN A 914 -40.82 -9.56 2.14
CA ASN A 914 -41.27 -9.35 0.77
C ASN A 914 -40.40 -8.28 0.08
N HIS A 915 -40.11 -8.43 -1.22
CA HIS A 915 -39.21 -7.53 -1.96
C HIS A 915 -39.61 -6.04 -1.83
N THR A 916 -40.90 -5.71 -1.78
CA THR A 916 -41.38 -4.33 -1.60
C THR A 916 -41.08 -3.82 -0.19
N VAL A 917 -41.18 -4.69 0.81
CA VAL A 917 -40.86 -4.36 2.21
C VAL A 917 -39.35 -4.21 2.41
N GLU A 918 -38.56 -5.08 1.78
CA GLU A 918 -37.11 -5.01 1.79
C GLU A 918 -36.60 -3.73 1.13
N GLY A 919 -37.11 -3.38 -0.05
CA GLY A 919 -36.77 -2.12 -0.70
C GLY A 919 -37.15 -0.88 0.11
N ALA A 920 -38.27 -0.90 0.83
CA ALA A 920 -38.64 0.19 1.74
C ALA A 920 -37.73 0.27 2.97
N LEU A 921 -37.26 -0.87 3.49
CA LEU A 921 -36.27 -0.89 4.57
C LEU A 921 -34.97 -0.25 4.07
N ASP A 922 -34.47 -0.65 2.90
CA ASP A 922 -33.23 -0.17 2.28
C ASP A 922 -33.24 1.30 1.90
N ASN A 923 -34.39 1.83 1.50
CA ASN A 923 -34.57 3.26 1.27
C ASN A 923 -34.80 4.07 2.57
N GLY A 924 -34.83 3.41 3.73
CA GLY A 924 -35.09 4.04 5.01
C GLY A 924 -36.52 4.59 5.14
N GLU A 925 -37.49 4.08 4.40
CA GLU A 925 -38.90 4.48 4.47
C GLU A 925 -39.65 3.81 5.63
N ILE A 926 -39.15 2.65 6.05
CA ILE A 926 -39.60 1.95 7.24
C ILE A 926 -38.45 1.69 8.20
N VAL A 927 -38.80 1.43 9.45
CA VAL A 927 -37.87 1.01 10.48
C VAL A 927 -38.55 0.05 11.45
N PHE A 928 -37.82 -0.93 11.97
CA PHE A 928 -38.31 -1.84 13.00
C PHE A 928 -37.89 -1.34 14.37
N VAL A 929 -38.85 -1.14 15.27
CA VAL A 929 -38.63 -0.66 16.64
C VAL A 929 -39.20 -1.66 17.65
N PRO A 930 -38.58 -1.81 18.84
CA PRO A 930 -39.11 -2.68 19.87
C PRO A 930 -40.36 -2.07 20.51
N ASP A 931 -41.34 -2.90 20.83
CA ASP A 931 -42.52 -2.55 21.64
C ASP A 931 -42.14 -2.48 23.13
N LYS A 932 -43.01 -1.89 23.96
CA LYS A 932 -42.77 -1.72 25.40
C LYS A 932 -42.50 -3.09 26.05
N PRO A 933 -41.31 -3.33 26.62
CA PRO A 933 -40.96 -4.64 27.17
C PRO A 933 -41.83 -4.93 28.40
N THR A 934 -42.49 -6.09 28.42
CA THR A 934 -43.10 -6.62 29.64
C THR A 934 -42.07 -7.53 30.31
N PRO A 935 -41.73 -7.32 31.60
CA PRO A 935 -40.74 -8.15 32.29
C PRO A 935 -41.09 -9.64 32.18
N GLY A 936 -40.14 -10.45 31.72
CA GLY A 936 -40.34 -11.91 31.54
C GLY A 936 -41.00 -12.34 30.23
N SER A 937 -41.23 -11.43 29.28
CA SER A 937 -41.75 -11.74 27.94
C SER A 937 -40.73 -11.40 26.84
N ASP A 938 -40.85 -12.09 25.69
CA ASP A 938 -40.07 -11.81 24.48
C ASP A 938 -40.33 -10.39 23.96
N ILE A 939 -39.28 -9.76 23.43
CA ILE A 939 -39.38 -8.43 22.80
C ILE A 939 -40.11 -8.56 21.47
N VAL A 940 -41.21 -7.83 21.34
CA VAL A 940 -41.98 -7.70 20.10
C VAL A 940 -41.42 -6.55 19.28
N TRP A 941 -41.20 -6.75 17.99
CA TRP A 941 -40.70 -5.71 17.07
C TRP A 941 -41.81 -5.25 16.14
N ARG A 942 -42.05 -3.96 16.02
CA ARG A 942 -43.08 -3.38 15.14
C ARG A 942 -42.45 -2.62 13.98
N CYS A 943 -43.07 -2.76 12.80
CA CYS A 943 -42.76 -1.93 11.64
C CYS A 943 -43.34 -0.54 11.83
N VAL A 944 -42.55 0.50 11.60
CA VAL A 944 -43.00 1.89 11.60
C VAL A 944 -42.80 2.48 10.21
N LEU A 945 -43.88 2.98 9.61
CA LEU A 945 -43.83 3.69 8.34
C LEU A 945 -43.49 5.16 8.58
N ILE A 946 -42.34 5.60 8.09
CA ILE A 946 -41.86 6.97 8.28
C ILE A 946 -42.67 7.93 7.41
N ASN A 947 -42.88 7.59 6.14
CA ASN A 947 -43.63 8.43 5.21
C ASN A 947 -45.10 7.96 5.04
N LYS A 948 -46.02 8.60 5.75
CA LYS A 948 -47.46 8.25 5.66
C LYS A 948 -48.12 8.52 4.32
N SER A 949 -47.52 9.32 3.43
CA SER A 949 -48.05 9.45 2.07
C SER A 949 -48.01 8.12 1.30
N HIS A 950 -47.22 7.14 1.76
CA HIS A 950 -47.16 5.81 1.17
C HIS A 950 -48.26 4.87 1.68
N ALA A 951 -48.98 5.21 2.76
CA ALA A 951 -50.01 4.36 3.36
C ALA A 951 -51.05 3.77 2.37
N PRO A 952 -51.56 4.50 1.35
CA PRO A 952 -52.51 3.92 0.40
C PRO A 952 -51.88 3.01 -0.66
N LYS A 953 -50.55 3.01 -0.82
CA LYS A 953 -49.83 2.18 -1.81
C LYS A 953 -49.88 0.70 -1.39
N LEU A 954 -49.94 -0.19 -2.38
CA LEU A 954 -49.95 -1.64 -2.15
C LEU A 954 -48.53 -2.15 -1.79
N VAL A 955 -48.48 -3.12 -0.88
CA VAL A 955 -47.27 -3.87 -0.50
C VAL A 955 -47.30 -5.26 -1.14
N THR A 956 -48.46 -5.92 -1.12
CA THR A 956 -48.73 -7.21 -1.78
C THR A 956 -50.13 -7.20 -2.38
N SER A 957 -50.54 -8.27 -3.07
CA SER A 957 -51.91 -8.46 -3.56
C SER A 957 -52.91 -8.51 -2.41
N GLY A 958 -53.41 -7.33 -1.99
CA GLY A 958 -54.42 -7.17 -0.94
C GLY A 958 -53.94 -6.57 0.38
N THR A 959 -52.66 -6.22 0.54
CA THR A 959 -52.14 -5.52 1.74
C THR A 959 -51.58 -4.15 1.35
N ARG A 960 -51.97 -3.08 2.04
CA ARG A 960 -51.44 -1.72 1.85
C ARG A 960 -50.41 -1.37 2.92
N TRP A 961 -49.60 -0.35 2.66
CA TRP A 961 -48.62 0.15 3.63
C TRP A 961 -49.26 0.61 4.94
N GLY A 962 -50.49 1.14 4.89
CA GLY A 962 -51.27 1.48 6.07
C GLY A 962 -51.67 0.28 6.94
N ASP A 963 -51.78 -0.92 6.36
CA ASP A 963 -52.06 -2.17 7.08
C ASP A 963 -50.79 -2.79 7.70
N VAL A 964 -49.62 -2.30 7.26
CA VAL A 964 -48.29 -2.76 7.69
C VAL A 964 -47.69 -1.84 8.76
N ASP A 965 -48.03 -0.54 8.75
CA ASP A 965 -47.65 0.43 9.79
C ASP A 965 -48.17 -0.02 11.17
N GLY A 966 -47.27 -0.21 12.14
CA GLY A 966 -47.57 -0.71 13.49
C GLY A 966 -47.65 -2.23 13.64
N LYS A 967 -47.51 -2.98 12.54
CA LYS A 967 -47.61 -4.46 12.54
C LYS A 967 -46.36 -5.11 13.14
N GLU A 968 -46.56 -6.19 13.88
CA GLU A 968 -45.51 -6.96 14.55
C GLU A 968 -44.77 -7.87 13.56
N LEU A 969 -43.45 -8.00 13.74
CA LEU A 969 -42.65 -9.07 13.15
C LEU A 969 -43.00 -10.40 13.82
N LYS A 970 -43.48 -11.35 13.02
CA LYS A 970 -43.79 -12.71 13.44
C LYS A 970 -42.68 -13.66 13.00
N PHE A 971 -42.30 -14.58 13.87
CA PHE A 971 -41.25 -15.58 13.64
C PHE A 971 -41.84 -16.97 13.80
N LEU A 972 -41.43 -17.92 12.96
CA LEU A 972 -41.92 -19.31 12.99
C LEU A 972 -41.21 -20.17 14.05
N THR A 973 -40.02 -19.76 14.47
CA THR A 973 -39.21 -20.46 15.48
C THR A 973 -38.93 -19.54 16.68
N ALA A 974 -38.21 -20.04 17.69
CA ALA A 974 -37.70 -19.21 18.78
C ALA A 974 -36.51 -18.31 18.36
N ASN A 975 -36.06 -18.40 17.11
CA ASN A 975 -34.93 -17.63 16.60
C ASN A 975 -35.33 -16.17 16.33
N ARG A 976 -34.40 -15.24 16.61
CA ARG A 976 -34.63 -13.80 16.58
C ARG A 976 -33.39 -13.10 16.00
N PRO A 977 -33.55 -11.94 15.32
CA PRO A 977 -32.43 -11.10 14.91
C PRO A 977 -31.70 -10.52 16.12
N ALA A 978 -30.40 -10.25 15.96
CA ALA A 978 -29.60 -9.68 17.05
C ALA A 978 -29.96 -8.21 17.29
N ARG A 979 -30.12 -7.83 18.56
CA ARG A 979 -30.63 -6.49 18.95
C ARG A 979 -29.71 -5.37 18.45
N ARG A 980 -28.40 -5.59 18.47
CA ARG A 980 -27.38 -4.63 17.99
C ARG A 980 -27.57 -4.21 16.53
N TYR A 981 -28.01 -5.12 15.67
CA TYR A 981 -28.19 -4.84 14.24
C TYR A 981 -29.45 -4.02 14.00
N LEU A 982 -30.55 -4.39 14.66
CA LEU A 982 -31.80 -3.63 14.61
C LEU A 982 -31.62 -2.22 15.19
N TYR A 983 -30.82 -2.10 16.26
CA TYR A 983 -30.50 -0.81 16.84
C TYR A 983 -29.68 0.07 15.91
N LEU A 984 -28.61 -0.48 15.32
CA LEU A 984 -27.83 0.27 14.35
C LEU A 984 -28.69 0.69 13.15
N ARG A 985 -29.53 -0.21 12.63
CA ARG A 985 -30.46 0.09 11.53
C ARG A 985 -31.43 1.23 11.90
N TYR A 986 -31.97 1.21 13.12
CA TYR A 986 -32.80 2.29 13.62
C TYR A 986 -32.06 3.63 13.61
N VAL A 987 -30.84 3.68 14.16
CA VAL A 987 -30.06 4.91 14.26
C VAL A 987 -29.67 5.46 12.88
N ILE A 988 -29.16 4.62 11.97
CA ILE A 988 -28.74 5.09 10.64
C ILE A 988 -29.92 5.58 9.81
N THR A 989 -31.09 4.96 9.92
CA THR A 989 -32.32 5.44 9.26
C THR A 989 -32.75 6.79 9.81
N CYS A 990 -32.68 7.01 11.13
CA CYS A 990 -32.98 8.31 11.73
C CYS A 990 -32.01 9.41 11.28
N ILE A 991 -30.70 9.12 11.26
CA ILE A 991 -29.66 10.06 10.78
C ILE A 991 -29.91 10.41 9.30
N TYR A 992 -30.19 9.40 8.47
CA TYR A 992 -30.47 9.58 7.04
C TYR A 992 -31.72 10.44 6.80
N GLN A 993 -32.83 10.17 7.49
CA GLN A 993 -34.07 10.95 7.33
C GLN A 993 -33.89 12.41 7.76
N ARG A 994 -33.11 12.68 8.80
CA ARG A 994 -32.77 14.06 9.21
C ARG A 994 -31.94 14.78 8.17
N ARG A 995 -30.95 14.10 7.57
CA ARG A 995 -30.15 14.64 6.45
C ARG A 995 -31.03 15.02 5.26
N MET A 996 -32.05 14.23 4.95
CA MET A 996 -33.00 14.49 3.86
C MET A 996 -34.00 15.62 4.16
N GLY A 997 -33.91 16.28 5.33
CA GLY A 997 -34.83 17.34 5.73
C GLY A 997 -36.18 16.83 6.25
N ASN A 998 -36.33 15.52 6.49
CA ASN A 998 -37.59 14.89 6.89
C ASN A 998 -37.77 14.79 8.42
N SER A 999 -37.09 15.65 9.19
CA SER A 999 -37.07 15.58 10.66
C SER A 999 -38.46 15.64 11.29
N GLU A 1000 -39.35 16.52 10.80
CA GLU A 1000 -40.71 16.63 11.33
C GLU A 1000 -41.56 15.38 11.02
N MET A 1001 -41.42 14.84 9.81
CA MET A 1001 -42.10 13.61 9.40
C MET A 1001 -41.63 12.41 10.22
N LEU A 1002 -40.31 12.29 10.44
CA LEU A 1002 -39.70 11.28 11.30
C LEU A 1002 -40.21 11.42 12.74
N ASP A 1003 -40.14 12.61 13.32
CA ASP A 1003 -40.60 12.86 14.69
C ASP A 1003 -42.09 12.56 14.84
N GLN A 1004 -42.92 12.90 13.85
CA GLN A 1004 -44.33 12.54 13.85
C GLN A 1004 -44.53 11.01 13.75
N ALA A 1005 -43.78 10.30 12.90
CA ALA A 1005 -43.85 8.84 12.81
C ALA A 1005 -43.47 8.18 14.14
N LEU A 1006 -42.40 8.65 14.79
CA LEU A 1006 -41.93 8.15 16.08
C LEU A 1006 -42.84 8.52 17.25
N ARG A 1007 -43.63 9.60 17.17
CA ARG A 1007 -44.62 9.99 18.19
C ARG A 1007 -45.96 9.25 18.09
N ARG A 1008 -46.28 8.67 16.92
CA ARG A 1008 -47.58 8.03 16.62
C ARG A 1008 -47.68 6.60 17.10
N THR A 1009 -46.57 5.94 17.37
CA THR A 1009 -46.58 4.61 17.97
C THR A 1009 -47.11 4.72 19.40
N ASP A 1010 -47.98 3.79 19.82
CA ASP A 1010 -48.47 3.67 21.22
C ASP A 1010 -47.34 3.49 22.26
N VAL A 1011 -46.10 3.42 21.79
CA VAL A 1011 -44.83 3.55 22.49
C VAL A 1011 -44.58 5.01 22.94
N GLN A 1012 -45.56 5.66 23.57
CA GLN A 1012 -45.35 6.94 24.25
C GLN A 1012 -44.32 6.75 25.38
N GLY A 1013 -43.11 7.25 25.17
CA GLY A 1013 -42.07 7.40 26.20
C GLY A 1013 -40.78 6.61 26.01
N TYR A 1014 -40.66 5.76 24.98
CA TYR A 1014 -39.45 4.96 24.74
C TYR A 1014 -39.03 5.05 23.26
N MET A 1015 -38.07 5.92 22.93
CA MET A 1015 -37.51 5.98 21.57
C MET A 1015 -36.61 4.78 21.23
N TRP A 1016 -36.25 3.97 22.23
CA TRP A 1016 -35.64 2.65 22.08
C TRP A 1016 -35.93 1.83 23.33
N ALA A 1017 -36.58 0.68 23.18
CA ALA A 1017 -37.11 -0.14 24.28
C ALA A 1017 -36.43 -1.52 24.36
N THR A 1018 -35.10 -1.52 24.42
CA THR A 1018 -34.35 -2.66 24.96
C THR A 1018 -33.15 -2.15 25.75
N PRO A 1019 -33.05 -2.42 27.06
CA PRO A 1019 -31.87 -2.07 27.85
C PRO A 1019 -30.62 -2.71 27.22
N GLY A 1020 -29.50 -1.98 27.15
CA GLY A 1020 -28.22 -2.56 26.73
C GLY A 1020 -27.30 -1.59 25.99
N PRO A 1021 -26.01 -1.52 26.33
CA PRO A 1021 -25.07 -0.60 25.69
C PRO A 1021 -24.53 -1.17 24.37
N TYR A 1022 -25.22 -0.98 23.25
CA TYR A 1022 -24.93 -1.67 21.98
C TYR A 1022 -23.88 -0.98 21.09
N LEU A 1023 -23.79 0.36 21.13
CA LEU A 1023 -22.90 1.15 20.26
C LEU A 1023 -21.97 2.05 21.08
N ARG A 1024 -20.77 2.34 20.57
CA ARG A 1024 -19.82 3.25 21.22
C ARG A 1024 -20.35 4.69 21.15
N LYS A 1025 -20.50 5.33 22.32
CA LYS A 1025 -21.13 6.65 22.47
C LYS A 1025 -20.42 7.75 21.69
N SER A 1026 -19.10 7.86 21.82
CA SER A 1026 -18.30 8.92 21.20
C SER A 1026 -18.38 8.88 19.68
N MET A 1027 -18.18 7.69 19.10
CA MET A 1027 -18.26 7.47 17.66
C MET A 1027 -19.68 7.69 17.12
N LEU A 1028 -20.72 7.28 17.85
CA LEU A 1028 -22.11 7.51 17.45
C LEU A 1028 -22.45 9.00 17.35
N VAL A 1029 -21.98 9.80 18.33
CA VAL A 1029 -22.16 11.26 18.33
C VAL A 1029 -21.39 11.90 17.18
N ALA A 1030 -20.16 11.45 16.90
CA ALA A 1030 -19.36 11.94 15.78
C ALA A 1030 -20.02 11.60 14.42
N LEU A 1031 -20.51 10.37 14.25
CA LEU A 1031 -21.20 9.91 13.04
C LEU A 1031 -22.46 10.74 12.77
N ALA A 1032 -23.31 10.95 13.79
CA ALA A 1032 -24.52 11.75 13.64
C ALA A 1032 -24.21 13.20 13.23
N ARG A 1033 -23.21 13.83 13.87
CA ARG A 1033 -22.80 15.20 13.52
C ARG A 1033 -22.35 15.31 12.06
N LYS A 1034 -21.54 14.38 11.57
CA LYS A 1034 -20.94 14.46 10.22
C LYS A 1034 -21.92 14.10 9.10
N VAL A 1035 -22.91 13.24 9.36
CA VAL A 1035 -23.84 12.76 8.31
C VAL A 1035 -25.07 13.66 8.19
N SER A 1036 -25.62 14.16 9.29
CA SER A 1036 -26.89 14.92 9.29
C SER A 1036 -26.78 16.38 9.73
N ASP A 1037 -25.58 16.91 10.02
CA ASP A 1037 -25.32 18.27 10.53
C ASP A 1037 -26.22 18.68 11.71
N THR A 1038 -26.73 17.68 12.45
CA THR A 1038 -27.71 17.85 13.53
C THR A 1038 -27.29 17.02 14.75
N PHE A 1039 -27.63 17.51 15.94
CA PHE A 1039 -27.38 16.77 17.18
C PHE A 1039 -28.34 15.59 17.29
N LEU A 1040 -27.81 14.42 17.65
CA LEU A 1040 -28.61 13.27 18.04
C LEU A 1040 -29.23 13.55 19.42
N PRO A 1041 -30.55 13.39 19.63
CA PRO A 1041 -31.16 13.57 20.95
C PRO A 1041 -30.57 12.59 21.98
N GLU A 1042 -30.52 13.00 23.24
CA GLU A 1042 -29.98 12.18 24.34
C GLU A 1042 -30.67 10.81 24.48
N ALA A 1043 -31.94 10.72 24.08
CA ALA A 1043 -32.71 9.49 24.01
C ALA A 1043 -32.03 8.38 23.16
N PHE A 1044 -31.16 8.74 22.21
CA PHE A 1044 -30.45 7.78 21.36
C PHE A 1044 -29.13 7.28 21.95
N TYR A 1045 -28.59 7.87 23.02
CA TYR A 1045 -27.32 7.42 23.59
C TYR A 1045 -27.27 7.36 25.12
N GLY A 1046 -28.36 7.69 25.81
CA GLY A 1046 -28.40 7.71 27.28
C GLY A 1046 -28.11 6.36 27.94
N THR A 1047 -28.94 5.35 27.67
CA THR A 1047 -28.86 4.01 28.31
C THR A 1047 -28.45 2.88 27.36
N SER A 1048 -28.30 3.21 26.07
CA SER A 1048 -28.13 2.24 24.97
C SER A 1048 -26.72 2.24 24.36
N THR A 1049 -25.77 2.98 24.94
CA THR A 1049 -24.39 3.10 24.45
C THR A 1049 -23.36 2.83 25.54
N PHE A 1050 -22.13 2.50 25.14
CA PHE A 1050 -20.98 2.33 26.04
C PHE A 1050 -19.91 3.38 25.77
N THR A 1051 -19.08 3.64 26.78
CA THR A 1051 -17.86 4.45 26.66
C THR A 1051 -16.65 3.59 26.36
N ASP A 1052 -16.50 2.49 27.09
CA ASP A 1052 -15.29 1.66 27.09
C ASP A 1052 -15.60 0.23 26.62
N ALA A 1053 -14.62 -0.42 25.97
CA ALA A 1053 -14.72 -1.79 25.51
C ALA A 1053 -13.41 -2.56 25.73
N ASP A 1054 -13.45 -3.55 26.63
CA ASP A 1054 -12.30 -4.42 26.93
C ASP A 1054 -11.73 -5.07 25.66
N GLY A 1055 -10.42 -4.94 25.45
CA GLY A 1055 -9.72 -5.52 24.30
C GLY A 1055 -9.76 -4.69 23.00
N CYS A 1056 -10.50 -3.57 22.99
CA CYS A 1056 -10.54 -2.58 21.92
C CYS A 1056 -10.06 -1.21 22.45
N PRO A 1057 -8.76 -0.87 22.27
CA PRO A 1057 -8.19 0.34 22.87
C PRO A 1057 -8.88 1.61 22.35
N ASP A 1058 -9.10 2.56 23.26
CA ASP A 1058 -9.67 3.85 22.90
C ASP A 1058 -8.75 4.60 21.94
N ARG A 1059 -9.37 5.34 21.03
CA ARG A 1059 -8.67 6.18 20.06
C ARG A 1059 -8.78 7.64 20.47
N GLY A 1060 -7.79 8.45 20.09
CA GLY A 1060 -7.86 9.89 20.28
C GLY A 1060 -9.04 10.50 19.50
N ALA A 1061 -9.55 11.64 19.96
CA ALA A 1061 -10.73 12.29 19.37
C ALA A 1061 -10.61 12.50 17.86
N GLU A 1062 -9.43 12.88 17.36
CA GLU A 1062 -9.16 13.07 15.93
C GLU A 1062 -9.27 11.75 15.13
N ALA A 1063 -8.71 10.66 15.66
CA ALA A 1063 -8.81 9.34 15.02
C ALA A 1063 -10.24 8.76 15.07
N GLU A 1064 -11.02 9.08 16.11
CA GLU A 1064 -12.45 8.74 16.14
C GLU A 1064 -13.26 9.54 15.14
N GLU A 1065 -12.93 10.82 14.93
CA GLU A 1065 -13.54 11.65 13.87
C GLU A 1065 -13.26 11.09 12.48
N ASP A 1066 -12.03 10.63 12.22
CA ASP A 1066 -11.67 10.00 10.95
C ASP A 1066 -12.45 8.69 10.70
N LEU A 1067 -12.59 7.85 11.73
CA LEU A 1067 -13.39 6.62 11.64
C LEU A 1067 -14.87 6.94 11.42
N ALA A 1068 -15.40 7.94 12.10
CA ALA A 1068 -16.78 8.38 11.92
C ALA A 1068 -17.00 8.96 10.52
N MET A 1069 -16.01 9.66 9.95
CA MET A 1069 -16.03 10.14 8.57
C MET A 1069 -16.04 8.98 7.57
N GLY A 1070 -15.16 8.00 7.74
CA GLY A 1070 -15.09 6.80 6.90
C GLY A 1070 -16.38 6.00 6.91
N LEU A 1071 -16.93 5.71 8.10
CA LEU A 1071 -18.22 5.04 8.24
C LEU A 1071 -19.37 5.88 7.70
N GLY A 1072 -19.32 7.20 7.91
CA GLY A 1072 -20.31 8.15 7.40
C GLY A 1072 -20.39 8.14 5.87
N ILE A 1073 -19.26 8.10 5.16
CA ILE A 1073 -19.24 7.97 3.70
C ILE A 1073 -19.94 6.67 3.26
N ARG A 1074 -19.56 5.53 3.84
CA ARG A 1074 -20.14 4.23 3.49
C ARG A 1074 -21.65 4.13 3.77
N VAL A 1075 -22.11 4.73 4.86
CA VAL A 1075 -23.55 4.81 5.17
C VAL A 1075 -24.29 5.62 4.11
N ARG A 1076 -23.70 6.72 3.62
CA ARG A 1076 -24.30 7.51 2.52
C ARG A 1076 -24.37 6.70 1.23
N ASP A 1077 -23.26 6.09 0.83
CA ASP A 1077 -23.17 5.30 -0.39
C ASP A 1077 -24.18 4.15 -0.38
N ALA A 1078 -24.34 3.46 0.76
CA ALA A 1078 -25.31 2.36 0.89
C ALA A 1078 -26.77 2.79 0.68
N PHE A 1079 -27.17 3.98 1.17
CA PHE A 1079 -28.51 4.51 0.95
C PHE A 1079 -28.70 5.08 -0.46
N ASP A 1080 -27.68 5.75 -1.01
CA ASP A 1080 -27.71 6.31 -2.35
C ASP A 1080 -27.79 5.19 -3.41
N GLU A 1081 -27.03 4.11 -3.25
CA GLU A 1081 -27.11 2.90 -4.09
C GLU A 1081 -28.50 2.25 -4.04
N ALA A 1082 -29.13 2.16 -2.87
CA ALA A 1082 -30.47 1.58 -2.73
C ALA A 1082 -31.53 2.42 -3.46
N ARG A 1083 -31.36 3.75 -3.45
CA ARG A 1083 -32.24 4.69 -4.12
C ARG A 1083 -32.10 4.64 -5.64
N GLU A 1084 -30.87 4.57 -6.15
CA GLU A 1084 -30.61 4.46 -7.58
C GLU A 1084 -31.10 3.11 -8.14
N ARG A 1085 -30.93 2.01 -7.40
CA ARG A 1085 -31.52 0.70 -7.74
C ARG A 1085 -33.04 0.78 -7.90
N ARG A 1086 -33.73 1.43 -6.96
CA ARG A 1086 -35.18 1.61 -7.07
C ARG A 1086 -35.60 2.47 -8.27
N ARG A 1087 -34.84 3.54 -8.58
CA ARG A 1087 -35.11 4.36 -9.78
C ARG A 1087 -34.98 3.53 -11.06
N ALA A 1088 -33.97 2.68 -11.12
CA ALA A 1088 -33.80 1.74 -12.23
C ALA A 1088 -34.97 0.75 -12.31
N ASP A 1089 -35.40 0.15 -11.19
CA ASP A 1089 -36.54 -0.79 -11.14
C ASP A 1089 -37.87 -0.12 -11.57
N GLU A 1090 -38.06 1.16 -11.22
CA GLU A 1090 -39.23 1.97 -11.61
C GLU A 1090 -39.21 2.36 -13.11
N GLU A 1091 -38.02 2.44 -13.75
CA GLU A 1091 -37.85 2.77 -15.17
C GLU A 1091 -37.88 1.55 -16.10
N THR A 1092 -37.44 0.38 -15.65
CA THR A 1092 -37.30 -0.83 -16.48
C THR A 1092 -38.48 -1.81 -16.39
N GLY A 1093 -39.46 -1.58 -15.50
CA GLY A 1093 -40.64 -2.43 -15.41
C GLY A 1093 -40.39 -3.79 -14.76
N GLY A 1094 -39.48 -3.86 -13.79
CA GLY A 1094 -39.34 -4.98 -12.86
C GLY A 1094 -38.95 -6.32 -13.49
N GLU A 1095 -37.78 -6.38 -14.14
CA GLU A 1095 -37.02 -7.63 -14.20
C GLU A 1095 -36.20 -7.73 -12.91
N SER A 1096 -36.58 -8.63 -12.01
CA SER A 1096 -35.89 -8.88 -10.76
C SER A 1096 -34.52 -9.53 -11.01
N ASP A 1097 -33.48 -9.03 -10.33
CA ASP A 1097 -32.11 -9.60 -10.21
C ASP A 1097 -32.05 -11.03 -9.62
N GLU A 1098 -32.93 -11.96 -10.01
CA GLU A 1098 -32.90 -13.36 -9.55
C GLU A 1098 -32.09 -14.29 -10.47
N ASP A 1099 -31.71 -13.86 -11.68
CA ASP A 1099 -31.06 -14.76 -12.65
C ASP A 1099 -29.51 -14.72 -12.69
N GLU A 1100 -28.83 -13.86 -11.90
CA GLU A 1100 -27.35 -13.79 -11.93
C GLU A 1100 -26.62 -14.76 -10.98
N ASP A 1101 -27.32 -15.54 -10.13
CA ASP A 1101 -26.68 -16.42 -9.12
C ASP A 1101 -27.07 -17.93 -9.24
N GLU A 1102 -27.70 -18.35 -10.34
CA GLU A 1102 -27.95 -19.77 -10.68
C GLU A 1102 -26.94 -20.40 -11.67
N ALA A 1103 -25.78 -19.77 -11.89
CA ALA A 1103 -24.65 -20.37 -12.61
C ALA A 1103 -23.61 -21.03 -11.69
#